data_AF-A0AA47NWK4-F1
#
_entry.id   AF-A0AA47NWK4-F1
#
_cell.length_a   1.000
_cell.length_b   1.000
_cell.length_c   1.000
_cell.angle_alpha   90.00
_cell.angle_beta   90.00
_cell.angle_gamma   90.00
#
_symmetry.space_group_name_H-M   'P 1'
#
loop_
_entity.id
_entity.type
_entity.pdbx_description
1 polymer ?
#
loop_
_entity_poly.entity_id
_entity_poly.type
_entity_poly.pdbx_seq_one_letter_code
_entity_poly.pdbx_strand_id
1 'polypeptide(L)'
;MQRLEDLLRDSESIDGQDFDQQPPLSSWSQRQKEVQQCWQQARPQNLDNLLSAENIVQMTCNHCHMREAVIRCGECMPSEWFCAECDHLVHKHHTLHSRQTTIYGFYKYIPPTECVKLHDGKYIICEQDCLLPTAFPQMICSCDTVDVAVSVGRSIILVCINGRYDLHVPVLTCKHCNKQWSPAVSDFVRSGYWPATMQAQTLFHQDLFHSFEAMKTVAPGMSRQAFTSMLDQRTKQFGRTGKVNADAFQRSFLQYMYCNSEENQLLGKEPFVCPACSPEMVAVSVDGNRKLYRFQKINQSEELGFFDGVFLAQDSEVSNFVEEVRGAVKSTAGKAMCGESHWTAARETSKQANKLDEEGVEIAVCRHGFLLKGLNMYRGEIFAYPMFLQKEFQSAKFLAMDVTCRYVPYLEKVSEALTHLQPLQKMRHCLSVMHAKAHNTKCEILWNARNQEGAGTTLGEEVEQVNSYFSRCALTTKYMAKSVRTDMLTVHAMGWNQRKENGLHIALSSRFKKTVEKTLDVTESLKKMQDQLHCCDDMLKQWVVDVKQWASSGSATASPVDARGLQISIEALFVSICQKKHYLYRQNDRNKRRLKISQKIAQEKKRLLEEIQRYNQQPDGDPVDTNSVVQKLSNKAAESMIWPWQEQNTDGVDILTKKKLFDQVMLASRLTEEKQILVKEMMQHCQYLKDSVAKVQSLMATVSVSTQTGSYPNGFTEEGSMGLIGLLKRRLQDLRLKQQTVTGTYRGILKPSPRLVEEEDGEMEEEMDWQCDNSSEDEDEDDAEVGT
;
A
#
# COMPACT_ATOMS: atom_id res chain seq x y z
N MET A 1 -14.78 -4.68 -27.16
CA MET A 1 -13.94 -5.60 -27.96
C MET A 1 -13.38 -4.90 -29.18
N GLN A 2 -14.17 -4.60 -30.23
CA GLN A 2 -13.68 -3.92 -31.44
C GLN A 2 -12.85 -2.65 -31.17
N ARG A 3 -13.36 -1.71 -30.35
CA ARG A 3 -12.62 -0.49 -29.97
C ARG A 3 -11.32 -0.76 -29.21
N LEU A 4 -11.27 -1.82 -28.40
CA LEU A 4 -10.03 -2.23 -27.73
C LEU A 4 -9.05 -2.77 -28.76
N GLU A 5 -9.51 -3.59 -29.71
CA GLU A 5 -8.68 -4.09 -30.81
C GLU A 5 -8.18 -2.99 -31.74
N ASP A 6 -8.93 -1.91 -31.93
CA ASP A 6 -8.49 -0.72 -32.66
C ASP A 6 -7.39 0.01 -31.86
N LEU A 7 -7.60 0.24 -30.55
CA LEU A 7 -6.58 0.85 -29.68
C LEU A 7 -5.28 0.05 -29.64
N LEU A 8 -5.37 -1.28 -29.69
CA LEU A 8 -4.23 -2.19 -29.68
C LEU A 8 -3.52 -2.26 -31.05
N ARG A 9 -4.10 -1.75 -32.15
CA ARG A 9 -3.49 -1.80 -33.50
C ARG A 9 -2.48 -0.68 -33.75
N ASP A 10 -2.60 0.46 -33.08
CA ASP A 10 -1.73 1.63 -33.28
C ASP A 10 -0.28 1.48 -32.75
N SER A 11 0.12 0.31 -32.21
CA SER A 11 1.41 0.10 -31.53
C SER A 11 2.47 -0.65 -32.35
N GLU A 12 2.34 -0.72 -33.67
CA GLU A 12 3.32 -1.39 -34.53
C GLU A 12 4.60 -0.56 -34.74
N SER A 13 5.70 -0.98 -34.11
CA SER A 13 7.01 -1.22 -34.77
C SER A 13 8.14 -1.38 -33.73
N ILE A 14 8.85 -2.52 -33.84
CA ILE A 14 10.24 -2.87 -33.51
C ILE A 14 10.27 -4.34 -33.08
N ASP A 15 11.11 -5.12 -33.76
CA ASP A 15 11.18 -6.59 -33.79
C ASP A 15 11.35 -7.26 -32.42
N GLY A 16 10.56 -8.31 -32.19
CA GLY A 16 10.67 -9.20 -31.04
C GLY A 16 11.62 -10.37 -31.33
N GLN A 17 12.57 -10.60 -30.43
CA GLN A 17 13.39 -11.81 -30.39
C GLN A 17 12.64 -12.90 -29.61
N ASP A 18 12.56 -14.10 -30.20
CA ASP A 18 12.04 -15.33 -29.59
C ASP A 18 12.97 -15.80 -28.45
N PHE A 19 12.41 -16.06 -27.27
CA PHE A 19 13.08 -16.83 -26.22
C PHE A 19 12.57 -18.27 -26.22
N ASP A 20 13.53 -19.18 -26.32
CA ASP A 20 13.33 -20.61 -26.53
C ASP A 20 13.07 -21.38 -25.22
N GLN A 21 12.49 -22.57 -25.40
CA GLN A 21 11.83 -23.42 -24.41
C GLN A 21 12.70 -23.90 -23.24
N GLN A 22 12.10 -24.00 -22.04
CA GLN A 22 12.64 -24.74 -20.89
C GLN A 22 11.67 -25.82 -20.34
N PRO A 23 12.18 -26.85 -19.63
CA PRO A 23 11.52 -28.14 -19.41
C PRO A 23 10.43 -28.14 -18.31
N PRO A 24 9.63 -29.23 -18.19
CA PRO A 24 8.39 -29.22 -17.40
C PRO A 24 8.60 -29.12 -15.89
N LEU A 25 7.65 -28.43 -15.25
CA LEU A 25 7.56 -28.13 -13.83
C LEU A 25 7.49 -29.40 -12.96
N SER A 26 8.53 -29.66 -12.17
CA SER A 26 8.40 -30.48 -10.96
C SER A 26 7.71 -29.67 -9.85
N SER A 27 6.90 -30.35 -9.01
CA SER A 27 6.13 -29.68 -7.95
C SER A 27 7.05 -28.81 -7.07
N TRP A 28 6.67 -27.57 -6.78
CA TRP A 28 7.48 -26.62 -6.00
C TRP A 28 8.00 -27.22 -4.69
N SER A 29 7.16 -28.00 -3.99
CA SER A 29 7.54 -28.69 -2.74
C SER A 29 8.67 -29.70 -2.96
N GLN A 30 8.65 -30.43 -4.08
CA GLN A 30 9.72 -31.35 -4.43
C GLN A 30 11.02 -30.60 -4.76
N ARG A 31 10.94 -29.51 -5.53
CA ARG A 31 12.09 -28.62 -5.80
C ARG A 31 12.70 -28.08 -4.51
N GLN A 32 11.88 -27.58 -3.58
CA GLN A 32 12.35 -27.07 -2.29
C GLN A 32 13.03 -28.16 -1.46
N LYS A 33 12.49 -29.38 -1.43
CA LYS A 33 13.10 -30.52 -0.74
C LYS A 33 14.44 -30.92 -1.35
N GLU A 34 14.50 -31.00 -2.68
CA GLU A 34 15.73 -31.31 -3.42
C GLU A 34 16.80 -30.23 -3.15
N VAL A 35 16.44 -28.95 -3.27
CA VAL A 35 17.33 -27.81 -2.95
C VAL A 35 17.81 -27.87 -1.50
N GLN A 36 16.92 -28.16 -0.54
CA GLN A 36 17.31 -28.28 0.87
C GLN A 36 18.28 -29.44 1.10
N GLN A 37 18.06 -30.59 0.47
CA GLN A 37 18.97 -31.73 0.54
C GLN A 37 20.33 -31.39 -0.08
N CYS A 38 20.36 -30.71 -1.22
CA CYS A 38 21.60 -30.23 -1.84
C CYS A 38 22.36 -29.28 -0.90
N TRP A 39 21.69 -28.31 -0.28
CA TRP A 39 22.32 -27.43 0.71
C TRP A 39 22.86 -28.21 1.91
N GLN A 40 22.11 -29.20 2.42
CA GLN A 40 22.56 -30.02 3.55
C GLN A 40 23.82 -30.82 3.21
N GLN A 41 23.86 -31.45 2.03
CA GLN A 41 25.02 -32.20 1.56
C GLN A 41 26.22 -31.28 1.29
N ALA A 42 25.99 -30.07 0.78
CA ALA A 42 27.04 -29.10 0.49
C ALA A 42 27.57 -28.34 1.72
N ARG A 43 26.90 -28.39 2.89
CA ARG A 43 27.30 -27.62 4.09
C ARG A 43 28.78 -27.79 4.49
N PRO A 44 29.35 -29.00 4.56
CA PRO A 44 30.77 -29.16 4.89
C PRO A 44 31.68 -28.47 3.88
N GLN A 45 31.39 -28.63 2.58
CA GLN A 45 32.15 -27.97 1.51
C GLN A 45 31.97 -26.44 1.54
N ASN A 46 30.77 -25.94 1.82
CA ASN A 46 30.51 -24.51 1.95
C ASN A 46 31.28 -23.90 3.13
N LEU A 47 31.38 -24.62 4.26
CA LEU A 47 32.21 -24.20 5.38
C LEU A 47 33.70 -24.20 5.01
N ASP A 48 34.18 -25.27 4.36
CA ASP A 48 35.55 -25.35 3.85
C ASP A 48 35.87 -24.20 2.87
N ASN A 49 34.94 -23.87 1.97
CA ASN A 49 35.05 -22.75 1.04
C ASN A 49 35.12 -21.41 1.77
N LEU A 50 34.26 -21.19 2.79
CA LEU A 50 34.27 -19.96 3.60
C LEU A 50 35.58 -19.80 4.38
N LEU A 51 36.09 -20.88 4.98
CA LEU A 51 37.37 -20.87 5.71
C LEU A 51 38.55 -20.68 4.75
N SER A 52 38.52 -21.34 3.60
CA SER A 52 39.55 -21.22 2.56
C SER A 52 39.62 -19.80 1.99
N ALA A 53 38.50 -19.08 1.93
CA ALA A 53 38.46 -17.68 1.50
C ALA A 53 39.16 -16.72 2.49
N GLU A 54 39.34 -17.13 3.75
CA GLU A 54 40.08 -16.38 4.78
C GLU A 54 41.58 -16.73 4.80
N ASN A 55 42.03 -17.70 3.99
CA ASN A 55 43.44 -18.07 3.91
C ASN A 55 44.25 -16.98 3.20
N ILE A 56 45.21 -16.39 3.90
CA ILE A 56 46.13 -15.40 3.32
C ILE A 56 47.22 -16.14 2.55
N VAL A 57 47.12 -16.10 1.23
CA VAL A 57 48.16 -16.56 0.32
C VAL A 57 49.09 -15.39 0.00
N GLN A 58 50.41 -15.63 0.00
CA GLN A 58 51.35 -14.63 -0.50
C GLN A 58 51.13 -14.41 -2.00
N MET A 59 50.81 -13.17 -2.35
CA MET A 59 50.49 -12.76 -3.71
C MET A 59 51.40 -11.61 -4.14
N THR A 60 51.65 -11.50 -5.44
CA THR A 60 52.27 -10.30 -6.02
C THR A 60 51.19 -9.29 -6.38
N CYS A 61 51.53 -8.00 -6.28
CA CYS A 61 50.63 -6.91 -6.64
C CYS A 61 50.15 -7.05 -8.10
N ASN A 62 48.83 -6.98 -8.34
CA ASN A 62 48.24 -7.09 -9.68
C ASN A 62 48.57 -5.91 -10.60
N HIS A 63 49.11 -4.80 -10.06
CA HIS A 63 49.40 -3.59 -10.82
C HIS A 63 50.88 -3.45 -11.20
N CYS A 64 51.79 -3.69 -10.27
CA CYS A 64 53.22 -3.58 -10.56
C CYS A 64 53.90 -4.93 -10.82
N HIS A 65 53.28 -6.05 -10.43
CA HIS A 65 53.84 -7.40 -10.53
C HIS A 65 55.22 -7.62 -9.90
N MET A 66 55.71 -6.65 -9.12
CA MET A 66 57.07 -6.66 -8.55
C MET A 66 57.08 -6.81 -7.03
N ARG A 67 56.09 -6.24 -6.34
CA ARG A 67 56.05 -6.15 -4.87
C ARG A 67 55.01 -7.10 -4.30
N GLU A 68 55.23 -7.53 -3.06
CA GLU A 68 54.26 -8.28 -2.27
C GLU A 68 52.97 -7.47 -2.12
N ALA A 69 51.83 -8.14 -2.32
CA ALA A 69 50.53 -7.57 -2.07
C ALA A 69 50.19 -7.69 -0.59
N VAL A 70 49.93 -6.54 0.05
CA VAL A 70 49.58 -6.45 1.47
C VAL A 70 48.20 -5.83 1.69
N ILE A 71 47.57 -5.37 0.60
CA ILE A 71 46.21 -4.83 0.57
C ILE A 71 45.37 -5.66 -0.40
N ARG A 72 44.14 -5.93 0.01
CA ARG A 72 43.07 -6.52 -0.80
C ARG A 72 41.90 -5.55 -0.92
N CYS A 73 41.31 -5.42 -2.10
CA CYS A 73 40.07 -4.69 -2.31
C CYS A 73 39.09 -5.49 -3.18
N GLY A 74 38.01 -5.98 -2.57
CA GLY A 74 36.99 -6.78 -3.26
C GLY A 74 36.17 -6.03 -4.30
N GLU A 75 36.21 -4.69 -4.29
CA GLU A 75 35.55 -3.84 -5.29
C GLU A 75 36.44 -3.61 -6.53
N CYS A 76 37.71 -4.03 -6.50
CA CYS A 76 38.66 -3.92 -7.62
C CYS A 76 38.81 -5.23 -8.43
N MET A 77 37.89 -6.18 -8.26
CA MET A 77 37.93 -7.45 -8.99
C MET A 77 37.95 -7.25 -10.51
N PRO A 78 38.74 -8.07 -11.26
CA PRO A 78 39.53 -9.21 -10.81
C PRO A 78 40.93 -8.86 -10.22
N SER A 79 41.34 -7.59 -10.27
CA SER A 79 42.66 -7.13 -9.80
C SER A 79 42.62 -6.65 -8.35
N GLU A 80 42.23 -7.53 -7.44
CA GLU A 80 41.96 -7.16 -6.04
C GLU A 80 43.22 -6.98 -5.16
N TRP A 81 44.41 -7.36 -5.62
CA TRP A 81 45.64 -7.41 -4.81
C TRP A 81 46.62 -6.29 -5.11
N PHE A 82 47.01 -5.54 -4.06
CA PHE A 82 47.84 -4.34 -4.17
C PHE A 82 49.01 -4.36 -3.19
N CYS A 83 50.17 -3.90 -3.64
CA CYS A 83 51.22 -3.43 -2.74
C CYS A 83 50.85 -2.06 -2.17
N ALA A 84 51.52 -1.64 -1.10
CA ALA A 84 51.28 -0.36 -0.40
C ALA A 84 51.22 0.87 -1.34
N GLU A 85 52.14 0.97 -2.31
CA GLU A 85 52.20 2.14 -3.19
C GLU A 85 51.15 2.10 -4.30
N CYS A 86 50.87 0.92 -4.88
CA CYS A 86 49.83 0.76 -5.88
C CYS A 86 48.44 0.99 -5.28
N ASP A 87 48.21 0.55 -4.04
CA ASP A 87 47.01 0.85 -3.27
C ASP A 87 46.77 2.36 -3.18
N HIS A 88 47.77 3.13 -2.76
CA HIS A 88 47.66 4.58 -2.67
C HIS A 88 47.36 5.24 -4.03
N LEU A 89 48.00 4.78 -5.11
CA LEU A 89 47.78 5.33 -6.45
C LEU A 89 46.38 5.07 -7.01
N VAL A 90 45.79 3.91 -6.72
CA VAL A 90 44.46 3.53 -7.21
C VAL A 90 43.37 4.07 -6.30
N HIS A 91 43.46 3.81 -5.00
CA HIS A 91 42.38 4.13 -4.05
C HIS A 91 42.33 5.60 -3.63
N LYS A 92 43.29 6.44 -4.04
CA LYS A 92 43.10 7.91 -4.02
C LYS A 92 41.97 8.38 -4.96
N HIS A 93 41.66 7.61 -6.00
CA HIS A 93 40.55 7.87 -6.93
C HIS A 93 39.32 7.02 -6.64
N HIS A 94 39.48 5.97 -5.83
CA HIS A 94 38.41 5.04 -5.43
C HIS A 94 38.23 5.04 -3.90
N THR A 95 38.10 6.23 -3.32
CA THR A 95 38.13 6.46 -1.86
C THR A 95 37.02 5.75 -1.09
N LEU A 96 35.91 5.42 -1.75
CA LEU A 96 34.78 4.74 -1.12
C LEU A 96 34.94 3.21 -1.05
N HIS A 97 35.95 2.66 -1.75
CA HIS A 97 36.21 1.23 -1.75
C HIS A 97 36.63 0.74 -0.36
N SER A 98 36.16 -0.46 -0.02
CA SER A 98 36.43 -1.13 1.24
C SER A 98 37.71 -1.97 1.09
N ARG A 99 38.78 -1.51 1.73
CA ARG A 99 40.11 -2.12 1.65
C ARG A 99 40.40 -2.92 2.90
N GLN A 100 41.14 -4.02 2.74
CA GLN A 100 41.61 -4.87 3.82
C GLN A 100 43.13 -5.00 3.76
N THR A 101 43.81 -4.94 4.90
CA THR A 101 45.24 -5.23 5.04
C THR A 101 45.47 -6.63 5.58
N THR A 102 46.57 -7.26 5.18
CA THR A 102 46.99 -8.59 5.64
C THR A 102 48.22 -8.54 6.56
N ILE A 103 48.73 -7.36 6.90
CA ILE A 103 50.01 -7.18 7.65
C ILE A 103 50.01 -7.77 9.06
N TYR A 104 48.83 -8.08 9.61
CA TYR A 104 48.66 -8.71 10.93
C TYR A 104 48.40 -10.23 10.87
N GLY A 105 48.51 -10.84 9.69
CA GLY A 105 48.24 -12.27 9.49
C GLY A 105 46.75 -12.63 9.46
N PHE A 106 45.86 -11.64 9.30
CA PHE A 106 44.43 -11.81 9.03
C PHE A 106 43.93 -10.61 8.21
N TYR A 107 42.80 -10.75 7.51
CA TYR A 107 42.18 -9.64 6.78
C TYR A 107 41.57 -8.63 7.75
N LYS A 108 42.12 -7.42 7.79
CA LYS A 108 41.61 -6.32 8.61
C LYS A 108 41.18 -5.16 7.72
N TYR A 109 39.92 -4.74 7.83
CA TYR A 109 39.47 -3.51 7.16
C TYR A 109 40.25 -2.30 7.63
N ILE A 110 40.63 -1.43 6.69
CA ILE A 110 41.23 -0.12 6.96
C ILE A 110 40.33 0.99 6.41
N PRO A 111 40.06 2.04 7.18
CA PRO A 111 39.29 3.18 6.71
C PRO A 111 40.06 3.91 5.58
N PRO A 112 39.39 4.74 4.76
CA PRO A 112 40.07 5.52 3.74
C PRO A 112 41.16 6.41 4.33
N THR A 113 40.92 6.97 5.52
CA THR A 113 41.83 7.86 6.26
C THR A 113 43.12 7.18 6.74
N GLU A 114 43.31 5.89 6.48
CA GLU A 114 44.50 5.13 6.82
C GLU A 114 45.14 4.54 5.55
N CYS A 115 46.47 4.43 5.53
CA CYS A 115 47.21 3.73 4.47
C CYS A 115 48.30 2.86 5.06
N VAL A 116 48.68 1.81 4.33
CA VAL A 116 49.84 0.99 4.68
C VAL A 116 51.08 1.58 4.02
N LYS A 117 52.15 1.74 4.79
CA LYS A 117 53.46 2.19 4.30
C LYS A 117 54.56 1.25 4.80
N LEU A 118 55.62 1.10 4.00
CA LEU A 118 56.82 0.36 4.38
C LEU A 118 57.81 1.32 5.06
N HIS A 119 58.14 1.08 6.33
CA HIS A 119 59.11 1.85 7.11
C HIS A 119 60.10 0.89 7.78
N ASP A 120 61.40 1.07 7.55
CA ASP A 120 62.48 0.20 8.07
C ASP A 120 62.24 -1.31 7.86
N GLY A 121 61.72 -1.67 6.68
CA GLY A 121 61.44 -3.07 6.32
C GLY A 121 60.20 -3.67 7.00
N LYS A 122 59.40 -2.87 7.71
CA LYS A 122 58.13 -3.28 8.34
C LYS A 122 56.96 -2.45 7.82
N TYR A 123 55.82 -3.11 7.61
CA TYR A 123 54.60 -2.42 7.25
C TYR A 123 53.93 -1.79 8.48
N ILE A 124 53.60 -0.51 8.38
CA ILE A 124 52.88 0.25 9.40
C ILE A 124 51.64 0.90 8.80
N ILE A 125 50.65 1.17 9.64
CA ILE A 125 49.48 1.96 9.27
C ILE A 125 49.75 3.43 9.61
N CYS A 126 49.51 4.32 8.66
CA CYS A 126 49.63 5.76 8.83
C CYS A 126 48.33 6.46 8.46
N GLU A 127 48.03 7.56 9.14
CA GLU A 127 46.94 8.45 8.75
C GLU A 127 47.25 9.12 7.40
N GLN A 128 46.19 9.39 6.63
CA GLN A 128 46.23 10.15 5.40
C GLN A 128 44.95 10.94 5.20
N ASP A 129 45.06 12.08 4.51
CA ASP A 129 43.89 12.82 4.08
C ASP A 129 43.19 12.11 2.92
N CYS A 130 41.86 12.08 2.97
CA CYS A 130 41.02 11.50 1.94
C CYS A 130 40.04 12.51 1.39
N LEU A 131 40.05 12.68 0.08
CA LEU A 131 39.17 13.61 -0.61
C LEU A 131 37.84 12.93 -0.93
N LEU A 132 36.74 13.69 -0.85
CA LEU A 132 35.45 13.28 -1.36
C LEU A 132 35.51 13.17 -2.89
N PRO A 133 35.22 11.99 -3.49
CA PRO A 133 35.11 11.88 -4.94
C PRO A 133 34.04 12.83 -5.45
N THR A 134 34.42 13.85 -6.22
CA THR A 134 33.51 14.91 -6.66
C THR A 134 33.75 15.21 -8.13
N ALA A 135 32.68 15.43 -8.90
CA ALA A 135 32.79 15.83 -10.30
C ALA A 135 33.45 17.20 -10.41
N PHE A 136 34.67 17.25 -10.95
CA PHE A 136 35.41 18.48 -11.16
C PHE A 136 34.82 19.30 -12.32
N PRO A 137 34.91 20.65 -12.26
CA PRO A 137 34.50 21.50 -13.36
C PRO A 137 35.43 21.33 -14.56
N GLN A 138 34.91 21.52 -15.77
CA GLN A 138 35.74 21.49 -16.98
C GLN A 138 36.80 22.60 -16.99
N MET A 139 36.50 23.76 -16.40
CA MET A 139 37.42 24.90 -16.31
C MET A 139 37.26 25.61 -14.96
N ILE A 140 38.39 25.96 -14.33
CA ILE A 140 38.44 26.79 -13.10
C ILE A 140 38.69 28.26 -13.44
N CYS A 141 39.45 28.48 -14.51
CA CYS A 141 39.89 29.79 -15.01
C CYS A 141 40.14 29.70 -16.52
N SER A 142 40.52 30.83 -17.14
CA SER A 142 40.85 30.91 -18.57
C SER A 142 42.29 30.49 -18.91
N CYS A 143 43.08 30.00 -17.94
CA CYS A 143 44.40 29.43 -18.20
C CYS A 143 44.26 28.02 -18.82
N ASP A 144 45.34 27.55 -19.48
CA ASP A 144 45.38 26.24 -20.12
C ASP A 144 45.02 25.11 -19.14
N THR A 145 44.18 24.17 -19.57
CA THR A 145 43.34 23.33 -18.69
C THR A 145 44.08 22.19 -17.97
N VAL A 146 45.40 22.06 -18.18
CA VAL A 146 46.14 20.84 -17.83
C VAL A 146 46.84 20.92 -16.47
N ASP A 147 47.07 22.11 -15.92
CA ASP A 147 47.90 22.29 -14.72
C ASP A 147 47.12 22.79 -13.48
N VAL A 148 46.34 21.88 -12.90
CA VAL A 148 45.58 22.07 -11.65
C VAL A 148 46.18 21.24 -10.53
N ALA A 149 46.44 21.86 -9.38
CA ALA A 149 46.81 21.18 -8.14
C ALA A 149 45.55 20.88 -7.31
N VAL A 150 45.48 19.67 -6.74
CA VAL A 150 44.41 19.27 -5.82
C VAL A 150 44.94 19.31 -4.39
N SER A 151 44.25 20.03 -3.51
CA SER A 151 44.57 20.11 -2.09
C SER A 151 43.36 19.77 -1.22
N VAL A 152 43.63 19.57 0.06
CA VAL A 152 42.65 19.23 1.10
C VAL A 152 41.93 20.50 1.54
N GLY A 153 40.60 20.51 1.46
CA GLY A 153 39.74 21.56 1.96
C GLY A 153 39.16 21.24 3.34
N ARG A 154 37.97 21.79 3.62
CA ARG A 154 37.25 21.53 4.88
C ARG A 154 36.84 20.06 5.01
N SER A 155 36.72 19.58 6.24
CA SER A 155 36.17 18.26 6.53
C SER A 155 34.69 18.16 6.14
N ILE A 156 34.28 16.96 5.73
CA ILE A 156 32.93 16.64 5.29
C ILE A 156 32.59 15.18 5.62
N ILE A 157 31.33 14.94 5.96
CA ILE A 157 30.83 13.59 6.23
C ILE A 157 30.03 13.13 5.01
N LEU A 158 30.33 11.96 4.46
CA LEU A 158 29.49 11.28 3.47
C LEU A 158 28.86 10.03 4.11
N VAL A 159 27.56 9.84 3.94
CA VAL A 159 26.86 8.63 4.37
C VAL A 159 26.27 7.94 3.13
N CYS A 160 26.66 6.69 2.91
CA CYS A 160 26.07 5.83 1.87
C CYS A 160 25.58 4.52 2.46
N ILE A 161 25.16 3.55 1.64
CA ILE A 161 24.68 2.24 2.12
C ILE A 161 25.74 1.48 2.92
N ASN A 162 27.03 1.76 2.71
CA ASN A 162 28.14 1.17 3.47
C ASN A 162 28.42 1.91 4.80
N GLY A 163 27.61 2.90 5.18
CA GLY A 163 27.77 3.67 6.41
C GLY A 163 28.46 5.01 6.20
N ARG A 164 29.04 5.55 7.28
CA ARG A 164 29.63 6.90 7.36
C ARG A 164 31.10 6.92 6.94
N TYR A 165 31.47 7.95 6.19
CA TYR A 165 32.83 8.27 5.78
C TYR A 165 33.16 9.69 6.24
N ASP A 166 34.30 9.86 6.92
CA ASP A 166 34.85 11.17 7.27
C ASP A 166 35.94 11.50 6.23
N LEU A 167 35.72 12.56 5.45
CA LEU A 167 36.50 12.92 4.26
C LEU A 167 36.77 14.44 4.26
N HIS A 168 37.44 14.91 3.22
CA HIS A 168 37.67 16.33 2.98
C HIS A 168 37.18 16.76 1.60
N VAL A 169 36.67 17.98 1.51
CA VAL A 169 36.27 18.58 0.23
C VAL A 169 37.53 18.84 -0.61
N PRO A 170 37.56 18.44 -1.90
CA PRO A 170 38.70 18.78 -2.76
C PRO A 170 38.73 20.28 -3.07
N VAL A 171 39.92 20.87 -2.99
CA VAL A 171 40.17 22.25 -3.45
C VAL A 171 41.08 22.19 -4.66
N LEU A 172 40.61 22.74 -5.78
CA LEU A 172 41.38 22.81 -7.00
C LEU A 172 42.02 24.19 -7.12
N THR A 173 43.33 24.23 -7.32
CA THR A 173 44.10 25.47 -7.49
C THR A 173 44.79 25.47 -8.84
N CYS A 174 44.51 26.48 -9.67
CA CYS A 174 45.26 26.67 -10.92
C CYS A 174 46.72 27.04 -10.61
N LYS A 175 47.69 26.30 -11.15
CA LYS A 175 49.12 26.57 -10.90
C LYS A 175 49.63 27.87 -11.53
N HIS A 176 48.90 28.45 -12.49
CA HIS A 176 49.31 29.67 -13.20
C HIS A 176 48.75 30.95 -12.57
N CYS A 177 47.46 30.99 -12.28
CA CYS A 177 46.79 32.19 -11.75
C CYS A 177 46.39 32.09 -10.28
N ASN A 178 46.65 30.95 -9.62
CA ASN A 178 46.27 30.66 -8.23
C ASN A 178 44.76 30.75 -7.93
N LYS A 179 43.90 30.82 -8.96
CA LYS A 179 42.46 30.77 -8.77
C LYS A 179 42.06 29.43 -8.17
N GLN A 180 41.24 29.49 -7.13
CA GLN A 180 40.74 28.32 -6.42
C GLN A 180 39.29 28.02 -6.77
N TRP A 181 38.96 26.74 -6.77
CA TRP A 181 37.59 26.24 -6.81
C TRP A 181 37.40 25.20 -5.71
N SER A 182 36.22 25.25 -5.08
CA SER A 182 35.74 24.25 -4.15
C SER A 182 34.29 23.90 -4.50
N PRO A 183 33.89 22.62 -4.42
CA PRO A 183 32.52 22.19 -4.68
C PRO A 183 31.45 22.98 -3.91
N ALA A 184 30.42 23.42 -4.62
CA ALA A 184 29.18 23.93 -4.05
C ALA A 184 28.12 22.81 -3.95
N VAL A 185 26.93 23.13 -3.41
CA VAL A 185 25.81 22.17 -3.29
C VAL A 185 25.43 21.58 -4.65
N SER A 186 25.40 22.39 -5.72
CA SER A 186 25.12 21.92 -7.07
C SER A 186 26.12 20.86 -7.56
N ASP A 187 27.41 21.03 -7.24
CA ASP A 187 28.45 20.07 -7.60
C ASP A 187 28.31 18.75 -6.83
N PHE A 188 27.90 18.81 -5.55
CA PHE A 188 27.58 17.61 -4.77
C PHE A 188 26.38 16.87 -5.35
N VAL A 189 25.30 17.57 -5.72
CA VAL A 189 24.12 16.97 -6.35
C VAL A 189 24.48 16.31 -7.68
N ARG A 190 25.28 16.98 -8.52
CA ARG A 190 25.82 16.40 -9.77
C ARG A 190 26.69 15.16 -9.52
N SER A 191 27.33 15.08 -8.36
CA SER A 191 28.17 13.94 -7.95
C SER A 191 27.36 12.82 -7.27
N GLY A 192 26.03 12.90 -7.27
CA GLY A 192 25.15 11.88 -6.66
C GLY A 192 24.96 12.02 -5.16
N TYR A 193 25.26 13.19 -4.58
CA TYR A 193 25.14 13.45 -3.15
C TYR A 193 24.11 14.53 -2.84
N TRP A 194 23.33 14.32 -1.79
CA TRP A 194 22.33 15.26 -1.31
C TRP A 194 22.70 15.78 0.09
N PRO A 195 22.63 17.10 0.34
CA PRO A 195 23.09 17.65 1.60
C PRO A 195 22.09 17.46 2.74
N ALA A 196 22.63 17.25 3.95
CA ALA A 196 21.83 17.25 5.17
C ALA A 196 21.26 18.64 5.51
N THR A 197 22.04 19.68 5.21
CA THR A 197 21.69 21.11 5.35
C THR A 197 22.44 21.91 4.28
N MET A 198 22.05 23.16 4.02
CA MET A 198 22.70 23.99 3.00
C MET A 198 24.18 24.31 3.27
N GLN A 199 24.66 24.15 4.51
CA GLN A 199 26.09 24.23 4.82
C GLN A 199 26.90 23.01 4.31
N ALA A 200 26.24 21.93 3.89
CA ALA A 200 26.83 20.73 3.33
C ALA A 200 28.01 20.18 4.17
N GLN A 201 27.83 20.12 5.49
CA GLN A 201 28.77 19.45 6.41
C GLN A 201 28.61 17.93 6.38
N THR A 202 27.38 17.47 6.17
CA THR A 202 27.04 16.06 5.96
C THR A 202 26.30 15.93 4.63
N LEU A 203 26.68 14.93 3.86
CA LEU A 203 26.06 14.53 2.61
C LEU A 203 25.54 13.09 2.73
N PHE A 204 24.43 12.82 2.06
CA PHE A 204 23.88 11.49 1.87
C PHE A 204 24.00 11.10 0.40
N HIS A 205 24.44 9.89 0.11
CA HIS A 205 24.37 9.38 -1.26
C HIS A 205 22.91 9.28 -1.70
N GLN A 206 22.56 9.72 -2.91
CA GLN A 206 21.16 9.70 -3.38
C GLN A 206 20.59 8.27 -3.38
N ASP A 207 21.37 7.27 -3.79
CA ASP A 207 20.97 5.85 -3.70
C ASP A 207 20.67 5.35 -2.28
N LEU A 208 21.19 6.00 -1.22
CA LEU A 208 20.81 5.69 0.14
C LEU A 208 19.34 6.07 0.39
N PHE A 209 18.87 7.18 -0.17
CA PHE A 209 17.47 7.59 -0.09
C PHE A 209 16.57 6.67 -0.92
N HIS A 210 16.96 6.31 -2.15
CA HIS A 210 16.24 5.32 -2.94
C HIS A 210 16.11 3.98 -2.19
N SER A 211 17.20 3.53 -1.55
CA SER A 211 17.20 2.31 -0.73
C SER A 211 16.25 2.44 0.47
N PHE A 212 16.24 3.60 1.14
CA PHE A 212 15.37 3.84 2.29
C PHE A 212 13.89 3.91 1.88
N GLU A 213 13.56 4.58 0.78
CA GLU A 213 12.21 4.65 0.21
C GLU A 213 11.69 3.25 -0.18
N ALA A 214 12.51 2.47 -0.88
CA ALA A 214 12.18 1.09 -1.25
C ALA A 214 11.91 0.25 0.00
N MET A 215 12.79 0.34 1.01
CA MET A 215 12.62 -0.33 2.31
C MET A 215 11.36 0.12 3.05
N LYS A 216 11.00 1.40 2.99
CA LYS A 216 9.74 1.91 3.54
C LYS A 216 8.52 1.35 2.81
N THR A 217 8.65 1.12 1.51
CA THR A 217 7.56 0.55 0.72
C THR A 217 7.37 -0.94 1.02
N VAL A 218 8.44 -1.74 1.09
CA VAL A 218 8.37 -3.20 1.34
C VAL A 218 8.23 -3.57 2.82
N ALA A 219 8.76 -2.76 3.73
CA ALA A 219 8.73 -2.97 5.18
C ALA A 219 8.25 -1.70 5.93
N PRO A 220 6.94 -1.39 5.90
CA PRO A 220 6.44 -0.09 6.38
C PRO A 220 6.66 0.17 7.87
N GLY A 221 6.76 -0.90 8.67
CA GLY A 221 7.06 -0.82 10.09
C GLY A 221 8.53 -0.56 10.43
N MET A 222 9.44 -0.52 9.44
CA MET A 222 10.87 -0.27 9.69
C MET A 222 11.07 1.14 10.24
N SER A 223 11.61 1.25 11.46
CA SER A 223 11.91 2.55 12.05
C SER A 223 13.14 3.19 11.40
N ARG A 224 13.16 4.52 11.42
CA ARG A 224 14.34 5.30 11.00
C ARG A 224 15.57 4.92 11.82
N GLN A 225 15.41 4.74 13.13
CA GLN A 225 16.49 4.40 14.05
C GLN A 225 17.08 3.02 13.72
N ALA A 226 16.25 2.05 13.33
CA ALA A 226 16.74 0.73 12.91
C ALA A 226 17.62 0.86 11.65
N PHE A 227 17.15 1.63 10.66
CA PHE A 227 17.92 1.86 9.44
C PHE A 227 19.25 2.58 9.70
N THR A 228 19.25 3.66 10.49
CA THR A 228 20.51 4.35 10.82
C THR A 228 21.42 3.52 11.72
N SER A 229 20.87 2.65 12.58
CA SER A 229 21.67 1.71 13.38
C SER A 229 22.35 0.66 12.51
N MET A 230 21.68 0.18 11.45
CA MET A 230 22.30 -0.67 10.44
C MET A 230 23.48 0.06 9.76
N LEU A 231 23.32 1.34 9.40
CA LEU A 231 24.41 2.14 8.84
C LEU A 231 25.57 2.32 9.83
N ASP A 232 25.29 2.52 11.13
CA ASP A 232 26.31 2.58 12.18
C ASP A 232 27.05 1.25 12.32
N GLN A 233 26.35 0.10 12.22
CA GLN A 233 26.98 -1.22 12.24
C GLN A 233 27.88 -1.44 11.02
N ARG A 234 27.41 -1.07 9.82
CA ARG A 234 28.21 -1.15 8.60
C ARG A 234 29.45 -0.26 8.66
N THR A 235 29.32 0.94 9.22
CA THR A 235 30.45 1.85 9.48
C THR A 235 31.55 1.13 10.29
N LYS A 236 31.17 0.48 11.40
CA LYS A 236 32.10 -0.27 12.24
C LYS A 236 32.67 -1.51 11.54
N GLN A 237 31.85 -2.25 10.79
CA GLN A 237 32.26 -3.44 10.05
C GLN A 237 33.43 -3.13 9.09
N PHE A 238 33.40 -1.96 8.45
CA PHE A 238 34.43 -1.50 7.52
C PHE A 238 35.55 -0.69 8.20
N GLY A 239 35.76 -0.85 9.51
CA GLY A 239 36.87 -0.21 10.24
C GLY A 239 36.74 1.30 10.43
N ARG A 240 35.57 1.89 10.19
CA ARG A 240 35.29 3.33 10.33
C ARG A 240 34.61 3.64 11.66
N THR A 241 34.52 4.92 12.00
CA THR A 241 33.93 5.38 13.28
C THR A 241 32.86 6.44 13.07
N GLY A 242 32.25 6.89 14.17
CA GLY A 242 31.16 7.86 14.16
C GLY A 242 29.77 7.23 14.06
N LYS A 243 28.74 8.08 14.19
CA LYS A 243 27.33 7.72 14.04
C LYS A 243 26.67 8.58 12.98
N VAL A 244 25.61 8.05 12.36
CA VAL A 244 24.73 8.81 11.47
C VAL A 244 23.73 9.61 12.30
N ASN A 245 23.66 10.93 12.07
CA ASN A 245 22.63 11.76 12.70
C ASN A 245 21.28 11.44 12.06
N ALA A 246 20.46 10.72 12.79
CA ALA A 246 19.23 10.20 12.25
C ALA A 246 18.20 11.32 11.99
N ASP A 247 18.18 12.43 12.74
CA ASP A 247 17.21 13.50 12.52
C ASP A 247 17.56 14.33 11.28
N ALA A 248 18.86 14.57 11.08
CA ALA A 248 19.37 15.17 9.84
C ALA A 248 19.07 14.28 8.63
N PHE A 249 19.20 12.95 8.76
CA PHE A 249 18.82 12.00 7.72
C PHE A 249 17.34 12.12 7.35
N GLN A 250 16.43 12.14 8.34
CA GLN A 250 14.98 12.22 8.05
C GLN A 250 14.59 13.52 7.37
N ARG A 251 15.07 14.67 7.86
CA ARG A 251 14.76 15.98 7.26
C ARG A 251 15.28 16.04 5.83
N SER A 252 16.51 15.61 5.63
CA SER A 252 17.15 15.59 4.30
C SER A 252 16.45 14.63 3.33
N PHE A 253 16.04 13.45 3.82
CA PHE A 253 15.24 12.48 3.05
C PHE A 253 13.88 13.07 2.65
N LEU A 254 13.12 13.67 3.57
CA LEU A 254 11.82 14.26 3.24
C LEU A 254 11.96 15.43 2.27
N GLN A 255 12.98 16.26 2.42
CA GLN A 255 13.30 17.32 1.45
C GLN A 255 13.60 16.75 0.06
N TYR A 256 14.37 15.67 0.00
CA TYR A 256 14.66 14.97 -1.25
C TYR A 256 13.38 14.40 -1.89
N MET A 257 12.53 13.75 -1.10
CA MET A 257 11.24 13.20 -1.56
C MET A 257 10.31 14.31 -2.08
N TYR A 258 10.27 15.46 -1.41
CA TYR A 258 9.52 16.62 -1.89
C TYR A 258 10.05 17.11 -3.25
N CYS A 259 11.37 17.30 -3.39
CA CYS A 259 11.96 17.70 -4.68
C CYS A 259 11.68 16.67 -5.80
N ASN A 260 11.75 15.38 -5.49
CA ASN A 260 11.39 14.32 -6.43
C ASN A 260 9.90 14.35 -6.81
N SER A 261 9.01 14.72 -5.88
CA SER A 261 7.58 14.93 -6.16
C SER A 261 7.34 16.11 -7.09
N GLU A 262 8.01 17.25 -6.86
CA GLU A 262 7.95 18.42 -7.75
C GLU A 262 8.47 18.07 -9.15
N GLU A 263 9.59 17.32 -9.24
CA GLU A 263 10.07 16.78 -10.52
C GLU A 263 9.01 15.91 -11.20
N ASN A 264 8.38 14.99 -10.46
CA ASN A 264 7.33 14.13 -11.00
C ASN A 264 6.13 14.92 -11.55
N GLN A 265 5.74 16.02 -10.91
CA GLN A 265 4.70 16.92 -11.42
C GLN A 265 5.11 17.60 -12.73
N LEU A 266 6.36 18.06 -12.84
CA LEU A 266 6.91 18.61 -14.10
C LEU A 266 6.97 17.56 -15.21
N LEU A 267 7.08 16.27 -14.84
CA LEU A 267 6.97 15.13 -15.76
C LEU A 267 5.51 14.70 -16.04
N GLY A 268 4.54 15.44 -15.52
CA GLY A 268 3.11 15.22 -15.74
C GLY A 268 2.54 13.99 -15.02
N LYS A 269 3.25 13.43 -14.02
CA LYS A 269 2.79 12.27 -13.25
C LYS A 269 1.76 12.68 -12.19
N GLU A 270 0.77 11.81 -11.97
CA GLU A 270 -0.32 12.03 -11.01
C GLU A 270 -0.42 10.79 -10.09
N PRO A 271 0.24 10.78 -8.92
CA PRO A 271 0.45 9.56 -8.12
C PRO A 271 -0.82 8.98 -7.49
N PHE A 272 -1.91 9.76 -7.44
CA PHE A 272 -3.19 9.38 -6.84
C PHE A 272 -4.31 9.18 -7.87
N VAL A 273 -3.96 9.11 -9.16
CA VAL A 273 -4.90 8.80 -10.25
C VAL A 273 -4.68 7.36 -10.70
N CYS A 274 -5.73 6.54 -10.65
CA CYS A 274 -5.67 5.18 -11.17
C CYS A 274 -5.86 5.17 -12.71
N PRO A 275 -4.90 4.61 -13.49
CA PRO A 275 -5.00 4.58 -14.96
C PRO A 275 -6.22 3.83 -15.50
N ALA A 276 -6.79 2.92 -14.72
CA ALA A 276 -7.92 2.08 -15.11
C ALA A 276 -9.28 2.59 -14.58
N CYS A 277 -9.31 3.70 -13.84
CA CYS A 277 -10.57 4.27 -13.32
C CYS A 277 -11.04 5.52 -14.07
N SER A 278 -10.16 6.18 -14.83
CA SER A 278 -10.49 7.44 -15.48
C SER A 278 -10.88 7.23 -16.95
N PRO A 279 -11.96 7.85 -17.46
CA PRO A 279 -12.82 8.83 -16.78
C PRO A 279 -14.00 8.22 -16.00
N GLU A 280 -14.25 6.91 -16.08
CA GLU A 280 -15.42 6.29 -15.45
C GLU A 280 -15.05 5.31 -14.35
N MET A 281 -15.06 5.81 -13.12
CA MET A 281 -14.75 5.01 -11.94
C MET A 281 -15.96 4.18 -11.52
N VAL A 282 -15.78 2.87 -11.40
CA VAL A 282 -16.86 1.95 -11.02
C VAL A 282 -17.19 2.07 -9.54
N ALA A 283 -16.18 1.98 -8.67
CA ALA A 283 -16.40 1.98 -7.23
C ALA A 283 -15.23 2.60 -6.46
N VAL A 284 -15.56 3.28 -5.37
CA VAL A 284 -14.65 3.72 -4.31
C VAL A 284 -15.07 3.04 -3.02
N SER A 285 -14.10 2.48 -2.30
CA SER A 285 -14.25 1.98 -0.94
C SER A 285 -13.72 3.00 0.04
N VAL A 286 -14.45 3.23 1.13
CA VAL A 286 -14.03 4.10 2.24
C VAL A 286 -14.10 3.34 3.55
N ASP A 287 -13.06 3.49 4.36
CA ASP A 287 -13.01 2.95 5.72
C ASP A 287 -12.01 3.71 6.62
N GLY A 288 -12.26 3.68 7.92
CA GLY A 288 -11.50 4.33 8.98
C GLY A 288 -10.43 3.42 9.59
N ASN A 289 -9.16 3.80 9.44
CA ASN A 289 -8.05 3.13 10.11
C ASN A 289 -7.69 3.79 11.44
N ARG A 290 -8.24 3.25 12.54
CA ARG A 290 -7.94 3.73 13.91
C ARG A 290 -6.58 3.31 14.45
N LYS A 291 -5.89 2.34 13.81
CA LYS A 291 -4.51 1.98 14.21
C LYS A 291 -3.54 3.11 13.91
N LEU A 292 -3.86 3.97 12.94
CA LEU A 292 -3.14 5.19 12.62
C LEU A 292 -3.43 6.34 13.61
N TYR A 293 -3.65 6.11 14.89
CA TYR A 293 -3.71 7.23 15.84
C TYR A 293 -2.36 7.95 15.97
N ARG A 294 -2.36 9.18 16.48
CA ARG A 294 -1.16 9.94 16.86
C ARG A 294 -1.29 10.45 18.29
N PHE A 295 -0.24 10.20 19.08
CA PHE A 295 -0.21 10.69 20.46
C PHE A 295 -0.12 12.21 20.52
N GLN A 296 -0.81 12.77 21.51
CA GLN A 296 -0.67 14.16 21.90
C GLN A 296 0.75 14.45 22.36
N LYS A 297 1.37 15.52 21.84
CA LYS A 297 2.65 16.02 22.35
C LYS A 297 2.57 17.51 22.64
N ILE A 298 3.19 17.89 23.76
CA ILE A 298 3.31 19.27 24.20
C ILE A 298 4.37 19.98 23.35
N ASN A 299 4.09 21.20 22.88
CA ASN A 299 4.99 22.09 22.11
C ASN A 299 5.41 21.58 20.71
N GLN A 300 4.46 21.23 19.85
CA GLN A 300 4.77 21.04 18.41
C GLN A 300 4.69 22.35 17.64
N SER A 301 5.59 22.52 16.66
CA SER A 301 5.48 23.55 15.64
C SER A 301 4.23 23.32 14.78
N GLU A 302 3.51 24.38 14.44
CA GLU A 302 2.36 24.37 13.51
C GLU A 302 2.78 24.34 12.04
N GLU A 303 4.07 24.17 11.73
CA GLU A 303 4.54 24.06 10.35
C GLU A 303 3.80 22.95 9.61
N LEU A 304 3.33 23.28 8.41
CA LEU A 304 2.70 22.34 7.49
C LEU A 304 3.75 21.37 6.93
N GLY A 305 3.32 20.14 6.63
CA GLY A 305 4.14 19.20 5.89
C GLY A 305 4.32 19.65 4.44
N PHE A 306 5.37 19.17 3.77
CA PHE A 306 5.57 19.40 2.34
C PHE A 306 4.42 18.89 1.47
N PHE A 307 3.72 17.85 1.95
CA PHE A 307 2.66 17.17 1.23
C PHE A 307 1.26 17.48 1.80
N ASP A 308 1.11 18.62 2.49
CA ASP A 308 -0.19 19.05 3.00
C ASP A 308 -1.22 19.18 1.87
N GLY A 309 -2.40 18.58 2.07
CA GLY A 309 -3.45 18.56 1.04
C GLY A 309 -3.20 17.63 -0.15
N VAL A 310 -2.05 16.94 -0.25
CA VAL A 310 -1.73 16.08 -1.40
C VAL A 310 -2.49 14.74 -1.29
N PHE A 311 -2.07 13.84 -0.40
CA PHE A 311 -2.79 12.59 -0.13
C PHE A 311 -3.86 12.79 0.97
N LEU A 312 -3.43 13.30 2.13
CA LEU A 312 -4.35 13.66 3.21
C LEU A 312 -4.96 15.03 2.90
N ALA A 313 -6.29 15.14 3.02
CA ALA A 313 -7.00 16.41 2.90
C ALA A 313 -6.55 17.40 3.98
N GLN A 314 -6.66 18.70 3.68
CA GLN A 314 -6.31 19.73 4.64
C GLN A 314 -7.26 19.68 5.84
N ASP A 315 -6.71 19.73 7.05
CA ASP A 315 -7.53 19.55 8.25
C ASP A 315 -8.55 20.69 8.44
N SER A 316 -8.26 21.89 7.94
CA SER A 316 -9.19 23.02 7.93
C SER A 316 -10.43 22.74 7.07
N GLU A 317 -10.26 22.18 5.88
CA GLU A 317 -11.34 21.81 4.98
C GLU A 317 -12.22 20.73 5.58
N VAL A 318 -11.60 19.69 6.15
CA VAL A 318 -12.28 18.57 6.80
C VAL A 318 -13.02 19.06 8.05
N SER A 319 -12.39 19.87 8.90
CA SER A 319 -13.01 20.40 10.11
C SER A 319 -14.19 21.31 9.78
N ASN A 320 -14.07 22.18 8.78
CA ASN A 320 -15.15 23.06 8.35
C ASN A 320 -16.36 22.24 7.85
N PHE A 321 -16.11 21.21 7.04
CA PHE A 321 -17.17 20.32 6.55
C PHE A 321 -17.83 19.53 7.69
N VAL A 322 -17.04 18.99 8.62
CA VAL A 322 -17.56 18.24 9.77
C VAL A 322 -18.45 19.14 10.64
N GLU A 323 -18.03 20.38 10.92
CA GLU A 323 -18.84 21.30 11.72
C GLU A 323 -20.09 21.79 10.98
N GLU A 324 -20.04 21.95 9.66
CA GLU A 324 -21.23 22.24 8.83
C GLU A 324 -22.27 21.12 8.92
N VAL A 325 -21.86 19.87 8.69
CA VAL A 325 -22.76 18.69 8.75
C VAL A 325 -23.34 18.52 10.15
N ARG A 326 -22.51 18.68 11.20
CA ARG A 326 -22.95 18.56 12.60
C ARG A 326 -23.85 19.73 13.03
N GLY A 327 -23.63 20.93 12.51
CA GLY A 327 -24.48 22.09 12.75
C GLY A 327 -25.86 21.96 12.11
N ALA A 328 -25.95 21.26 10.97
CA ALA A 328 -27.19 21.10 10.21
C ALA A 328 -28.13 20.02 10.76
N VAL A 329 -27.60 18.92 11.32
CA VAL A 329 -28.43 17.79 11.77
C VAL A 329 -28.18 17.49 13.24
N LYS A 330 -29.26 17.48 14.04
CA LYS A 330 -29.19 17.06 15.45
C LYS A 330 -28.84 15.58 15.53
N SER A 331 -27.74 15.26 16.19
CA SER A 331 -27.30 13.88 16.39
C SER A 331 -28.21 13.11 17.34
N THR A 332 -28.58 11.90 16.95
CA THR A 332 -29.30 10.95 17.80
C THR A 332 -28.30 10.24 18.71
N ALA A 333 -28.49 10.32 20.03
CA ALA A 333 -27.60 9.64 20.99
C ALA A 333 -27.83 8.11 20.96
N GLY A 334 -26.79 7.31 20.69
CA GLY A 334 -26.84 5.85 20.79
C GLY A 334 -25.93 5.12 19.78
N LYS A 335 -25.68 3.82 20.01
CA LYS A 335 -25.06 2.94 19.02
C LYS A 335 -26.09 2.57 17.94
N ALA A 336 -25.87 2.97 16.70
CA ALA A 336 -26.73 2.60 15.59
C ALA A 336 -26.40 1.18 15.12
N MET A 337 -27.15 0.17 15.58
CA MET A 337 -26.98 -1.23 15.16
C MET A 337 -27.64 -1.46 13.79
N CYS A 338 -27.06 -2.21 12.85
CA CYS A 338 -27.76 -2.52 11.59
C CYS A 338 -28.75 -3.68 11.80
N GLY A 339 -30.02 -3.33 11.97
CA GLY A 339 -31.06 -4.27 12.41
C GLY A 339 -30.64 -5.02 13.68
N GLU A 340 -30.64 -6.34 13.57
CA GLU A 340 -30.48 -7.32 14.64
C GLU A 340 -29.01 -7.75 14.89
N SER A 341 -28.04 -7.19 14.18
CA SER A 341 -26.62 -7.53 14.38
C SER A 341 -25.96 -6.70 15.50
N HIS A 342 -25.05 -7.30 16.28
CA HIS A 342 -24.35 -6.67 17.40
C HIS A 342 -23.16 -5.78 16.97
N TRP A 343 -23.06 -5.46 15.68
CA TRP A 343 -21.91 -4.75 15.09
C TRP A 343 -21.96 -3.25 15.42
N THR A 344 -20.85 -2.72 15.92
CA THR A 344 -20.75 -1.32 16.34
C THR A 344 -20.41 -0.48 15.11
N ALA A 345 -21.41 0.20 14.54
CA ALA A 345 -21.20 1.13 13.43
C ALA A 345 -20.46 2.41 13.86
N ALA A 346 -19.85 3.08 12.88
CA ALA A 346 -19.51 4.50 12.96
C ALA A 346 -20.71 5.31 13.47
N ARG A 347 -20.45 6.35 14.27
CA ARG A 347 -21.48 7.11 14.99
C ARG A 347 -21.86 8.36 14.22
N GLU A 348 -23.02 8.95 14.52
CA GLU A 348 -23.33 10.28 13.99
C GLU A 348 -22.40 11.35 14.61
N THR A 349 -22.01 11.17 15.87
CA THR A 349 -21.03 12.00 16.57
C THR A 349 -20.16 11.20 17.53
N SER A 350 -18.93 11.66 17.74
CA SER A 350 -18.01 11.16 18.76
C SER A 350 -17.35 12.32 19.52
N LYS A 351 -16.91 12.06 20.74
CA LYS A 351 -16.00 12.95 21.48
C LYS A 351 -14.56 12.59 21.12
N GLN A 352 -13.68 13.58 21.19
CA GLN A 352 -12.25 13.34 21.04
C GLN A 352 -11.73 12.51 22.23
N ALA A 353 -10.94 11.49 21.94
CA ALA A 353 -10.27 10.67 22.94
C ALA A 353 -9.19 11.46 23.69
N ASN A 354 -9.07 11.20 24.99
CA ASN A 354 -8.03 11.81 25.81
C ASN A 354 -6.64 11.33 25.35
N LYS A 355 -5.65 12.25 25.32
CA LYS A 355 -4.23 11.99 25.00
C LYS A 355 -3.92 11.69 23.52
N LEU A 356 -4.89 11.80 22.62
CA LEU A 356 -4.70 11.65 21.18
C LEU A 356 -4.96 12.97 20.46
N ASP A 357 -4.02 13.38 19.61
CA ASP A 357 -4.25 14.51 18.70
C ASP A 357 -5.03 14.05 17.45
N GLU A 358 -4.78 12.83 16.99
CA GLU A 358 -5.46 12.19 15.87
C GLU A 358 -5.86 10.78 16.30
N GLU A 359 -7.12 10.38 16.06
CA GLU A 359 -7.66 9.07 16.41
C GLU A 359 -7.53 8.03 15.29
N GLY A 360 -7.12 8.45 14.09
CA GLY A 360 -6.95 7.58 12.93
C GLY A 360 -6.96 8.35 11.63
N VAL A 361 -7.09 7.62 10.52
CA VAL A 361 -7.22 8.19 9.16
C VAL A 361 -8.36 7.48 8.44
N GLU A 362 -9.27 8.23 7.83
CA GLU A 362 -10.27 7.68 6.90
C GLU A 362 -9.67 7.69 5.48
N ILE A 363 -9.79 6.58 4.74
CA ILE A 363 -9.09 6.38 3.46
C ILE A 363 -10.07 6.00 2.36
N ALA A 364 -9.96 6.64 1.20
CA ALA A 364 -10.64 6.28 -0.04
C ALA A 364 -9.72 5.50 -0.99
N VAL A 365 -10.20 4.36 -1.47
CA VAL A 365 -9.46 3.43 -2.35
C VAL A 365 -10.35 3.01 -3.53
N CYS A 366 -9.81 2.91 -4.75
CA CYS A 366 -10.58 2.35 -5.87
C CYS A 366 -10.58 0.80 -5.86
N ARG A 367 -11.43 0.17 -6.69
CA ARG A 367 -11.48 -1.31 -6.85
C ARG A 367 -10.21 -1.99 -7.40
N HIS A 368 -9.22 -1.20 -7.84
CA HIS A 368 -7.89 -1.70 -8.21
C HIS A 368 -6.89 -1.63 -7.06
N GLY A 369 -7.32 -1.15 -5.89
CA GLY A 369 -6.50 -0.99 -4.70
C GLY A 369 -5.58 0.24 -4.74
N PHE A 370 -5.86 1.25 -5.57
CA PHE A 370 -5.14 2.52 -5.53
C PHE A 370 -5.70 3.41 -4.43
N LEU A 371 -4.79 3.98 -3.64
CA LEU A 371 -5.08 5.07 -2.71
C LEU A 371 -5.46 6.32 -3.51
N LEU A 372 -6.61 6.92 -3.22
CA LEU A 372 -7.08 8.11 -3.92
C LEU A 372 -6.92 9.36 -3.04
N LYS A 373 -7.44 9.30 -1.82
CA LYS A 373 -7.37 10.39 -0.83
C LYS A 373 -7.55 9.81 0.57
N GLY A 374 -7.05 10.50 1.58
CA GLY A 374 -7.41 10.24 2.97
C GLY A 374 -7.66 11.53 3.74
N LEU A 375 -8.08 11.41 4.99
CA LEU A 375 -8.20 12.52 5.92
C LEU A 375 -7.91 12.09 7.35
N ASN A 376 -7.45 13.01 8.19
CA ASN A 376 -7.25 12.74 9.61
C ASN A 376 -8.57 12.72 10.36
N MET A 377 -8.75 11.72 11.22
CA MET A 377 -9.87 11.66 12.17
C MET A 377 -9.45 12.30 13.49
N TYR A 378 -10.09 13.41 13.85
CA TYR A 378 -9.85 14.13 15.12
C TYR A 378 -10.77 13.70 16.26
N ARG A 379 -11.77 12.90 15.92
CA ARG A 379 -12.76 12.29 16.79
C ARG A 379 -13.01 10.90 16.24
N GLY A 380 -13.49 9.97 17.06
CA GLY A 380 -13.80 8.61 16.59
C GLY A 380 -14.63 8.57 15.31
N GLU A 381 -14.78 7.41 14.69
CA GLU A 381 -15.43 7.24 13.38
C GLU A 381 -16.84 7.87 13.33
N ILE A 382 -16.96 8.93 12.52
CA ILE A 382 -18.23 9.63 12.27
C ILE A 382 -18.58 9.66 10.79
N PHE A 383 -19.87 9.63 10.45
CA PHE A 383 -20.33 9.62 9.04
C PHE A 383 -19.91 10.83 8.20
N ALA A 384 -19.54 11.95 8.84
CA ALA A 384 -19.03 13.12 8.12
C ALA A 384 -17.70 12.85 7.39
N TYR A 385 -16.86 11.93 7.90
CA TYR A 385 -15.59 11.58 7.25
C TYR A 385 -15.76 10.85 5.91
N PRO A 386 -16.47 9.71 5.82
CA PRO A 386 -16.74 9.08 4.53
C PRO A 386 -17.61 9.97 3.62
N MET A 387 -18.45 10.86 4.17
CA MET A 387 -19.22 11.83 3.37
C MET A 387 -18.33 12.90 2.71
N PHE A 388 -17.28 13.35 3.39
CA PHE A 388 -16.27 14.24 2.79
C PHE A 388 -15.59 13.54 1.60
N LEU A 389 -15.17 12.28 1.78
CA LEU A 389 -14.58 11.51 0.68
C LEU A 389 -15.57 11.21 -0.44
N GLN A 390 -16.85 10.98 -0.12
CA GLN A 390 -17.90 10.84 -1.13
C GLN A 390 -18.02 12.11 -1.99
N LYS A 391 -17.89 13.30 -1.39
CA LYS A 391 -17.93 14.58 -2.12
C LYS A 391 -16.78 14.70 -3.11
N GLU A 392 -15.57 14.27 -2.72
CA GLU A 392 -14.40 14.24 -3.60
C GLU A 392 -14.57 13.28 -4.80
N PHE A 393 -15.27 12.16 -4.60
CA PHE A 393 -15.42 11.10 -5.60
C PHE A 393 -16.87 10.88 -6.07
N GLN A 394 -17.69 11.93 -6.06
CA GLN A 394 -19.11 11.88 -6.43
C GLN A 394 -19.40 11.41 -7.88
N SER A 395 -18.38 11.38 -8.74
CA SER A 395 -18.46 10.88 -10.11
C SER A 395 -18.35 9.35 -10.23
N ALA A 396 -17.91 8.66 -9.18
CA ALA A 396 -17.87 7.21 -9.15
C ALA A 396 -19.30 6.62 -9.06
N LYS A 397 -19.52 5.45 -9.64
CA LYS A 397 -20.87 4.83 -9.67
C LYS A 397 -21.29 4.30 -8.30
N PHE A 398 -20.35 3.75 -7.54
CA PHE A 398 -20.59 3.12 -6.25
C PHE A 398 -19.68 3.65 -5.15
N LEU A 399 -20.25 3.85 -3.96
CA LEU A 399 -19.53 3.99 -2.70
C LEU A 399 -19.70 2.71 -1.88
N ALA A 400 -18.60 2.01 -1.64
CA ALA A 400 -18.56 0.83 -0.79
C ALA A 400 -18.13 1.21 0.62
N MET A 401 -18.93 0.84 1.62
CA MET A 401 -18.61 1.02 3.05
C MET A 401 -19.41 0.04 3.89
N ASP A 402 -18.90 -0.31 5.07
CA ASP A 402 -19.48 -1.32 5.95
C ASP A 402 -20.75 -0.84 6.68
N VAL A 403 -20.98 0.46 6.70
CA VAL A 403 -22.11 1.10 7.39
C VAL A 403 -23.19 1.63 6.44
N THR A 404 -23.21 1.17 5.19
CA THR A 404 -24.11 1.69 4.15
C THR A 404 -25.57 1.78 4.59
N CYS A 405 -26.10 0.74 5.26
CA CYS A 405 -27.48 0.68 5.73
C CYS A 405 -27.85 1.80 6.74
N ARG A 406 -26.87 2.39 7.41
CA ARG A 406 -27.04 3.50 8.37
C ARG A 406 -26.59 4.83 7.80
N TYR A 407 -25.60 4.81 6.92
CA TYR A 407 -25.10 5.98 6.24
C TYR A 407 -26.13 6.61 5.30
N VAL A 408 -26.84 5.82 4.48
CA VAL A 408 -27.78 6.35 3.47
C VAL A 408 -28.93 7.15 4.11
N PRO A 409 -29.65 6.65 5.15
CA PRO A 409 -30.67 7.44 5.83
C PRO A 409 -30.13 8.70 6.51
N TYR A 410 -28.86 8.68 6.95
CA TYR A 410 -28.21 9.87 7.51
C TYR A 410 -27.90 10.89 6.41
N LEU A 411 -27.38 10.44 5.26
CA LEU A 411 -27.13 11.27 4.09
C LEU A 411 -28.42 11.93 3.58
N GLU A 412 -29.55 11.23 3.61
CA GLU A 412 -30.87 11.80 3.27
C GLU A 412 -31.22 12.99 4.17
N LYS A 413 -31.18 12.80 5.49
CA LYS A 413 -31.43 13.88 6.47
C LYS A 413 -30.48 15.06 6.29
N VAL A 414 -29.20 14.78 6.06
CA VAL A 414 -28.18 15.82 5.83
C VAL A 414 -28.47 16.57 4.54
N SER A 415 -28.83 15.87 3.46
CA SER A 415 -29.11 16.49 2.16
C SER A 415 -30.42 17.30 2.12
N GLU A 416 -31.38 16.97 3.00
CA GLU A 416 -32.57 17.78 3.22
C GLU A 416 -32.22 19.12 3.89
N ALA A 417 -31.33 19.08 4.90
CA ALA A 417 -30.88 20.28 5.61
C ALA A 417 -29.85 21.11 4.79
N LEU A 418 -28.97 20.43 4.06
CA LEU A 418 -27.89 20.98 3.25
C LEU A 418 -28.10 20.62 1.78
N THR A 419 -28.91 21.42 1.09
CA THR A 419 -29.35 21.14 -0.29
C THR A 419 -28.22 21.02 -1.30
N HIS A 420 -27.08 21.67 -1.04
CA HIS A 420 -25.89 21.55 -1.90
C HIS A 420 -25.24 20.15 -1.86
N LEU A 421 -25.60 19.29 -0.89
CA LEU A 421 -25.14 17.90 -0.78
C LEU A 421 -26.09 16.89 -1.44
N GLN A 422 -27.25 17.30 -1.94
CA GLN A 422 -28.16 16.44 -2.70
C GLN A 422 -27.51 15.67 -3.86
N PRO A 423 -26.53 16.22 -4.62
CA PRO A 423 -25.84 15.46 -5.66
C PRO A 423 -25.18 14.16 -5.16
N LEU A 424 -24.80 14.08 -3.88
CA LEU A 424 -24.20 12.88 -3.30
C LEU A 424 -25.17 11.68 -3.28
N GLN A 425 -26.48 11.93 -3.28
CA GLN A 425 -27.50 10.87 -3.33
C GLN A 425 -27.55 10.15 -4.69
N LYS A 426 -26.95 10.72 -5.75
CA LYS A 426 -26.92 10.10 -7.08
C LYS A 426 -25.95 8.92 -7.15
N MET A 427 -24.90 8.95 -6.33
CA MET A 427 -23.97 7.83 -6.19
C MET A 427 -24.69 6.68 -5.50
N ARG A 428 -24.54 5.45 -6.00
CA ARG A 428 -25.13 4.29 -5.35
C ARG A 428 -24.24 3.83 -4.20
N HIS A 429 -24.83 3.27 -3.16
CA HIS A 429 -24.09 2.78 -2.00
C HIS A 429 -24.21 1.27 -1.89
N CYS A 430 -23.16 0.62 -1.42
CA CYS A 430 -23.17 -0.82 -1.19
C CYS A 430 -22.31 -1.21 0.01
N LEU A 431 -22.70 -2.30 0.68
CA LEU A 431 -21.84 -3.00 1.62
C LEU A 431 -20.76 -3.76 0.86
N SER A 432 -19.55 -3.76 1.43
CA SER A 432 -18.48 -4.65 1.02
C SER A 432 -18.95 -6.12 1.14
N VAL A 433 -18.43 -6.97 0.26
CA VAL A 433 -18.97 -8.31 0.02
C VAL A 433 -18.83 -9.22 1.25
N MET A 434 -17.72 -9.12 1.97
CA MET A 434 -17.48 -9.91 3.17
C MET A 434 -18.21 -9.30 4.36
N HIS A 435 -18.13 -7.98 4.56
CA HIS A 435 -18.83 -7.36 5.69
C HIS A 435 -20.34 -7.49 5.58
N ALA A 436 -20.93 -7.48 4.38
CA ALA A 436 -22.35 -7.71 4.19
C ALA A 436 -22.88 -9.00 4.86
N LYS A 437 -22.05 -10.05 4.98
CA LYS A 437 -22.39 -11.31 5.67
C LYS A 437 -22.51 -11.16 7.19
N ALA A 438 -21.96 -10.09 7.76
CA ALA A 438 -22.11 -9.75 9.17
C ALA A 438 -23.42 -8.99 9.46
N HIS A 439 -24.13 -8.52 8.43
CA HIS A 439 -25.45 -7.89 8.57
C HIS A 439 -26.57 -8.94 8.53
N ASN A 440 -27.78 -8.54 8.90
CA ASN A 440 -28.96 -9.39 8.74
C ASN A 440 -29.21 -9.71 7.25
N THR A 441 -29.90 -10.82 6.99
CA THR A 441 -30.14 -11.36 5.64
C THR A 441 -30.81 -10.36 4.70
N LYS A 442 -31.75 -9.53 5.21
CA LYS A 442 -32.43 -8.51 4.39
C LYS A 442 -31.45 -7.42 3.95
N CYS A 443 -30.60 -6.96 4.87
CA CYS A 443 -29.55 -6.00 4.59
C CYS A 443 -28.52 -6.56 3.59
N GLU A 444 -28.13 -7.83 3.73
CA GLU A 444 -27.28 -8.51 2.74
C GLU A 444 -27.93 -8.48 1.36
N ILE A 445 -29.20 -8.85 1.24
CA ILE A 445 -29.89 -8.87 -0.06
C ILE A 445 -29.97 -7.46 -0.67
N LEU A 446 -30.29 -6.44 0.14
CA LEU A 446 -30.50 -5.07 -0.32
C LEU A 446 -29.21 -4.33 -0.65
N TRP A 447 -28.14 -4.51 0.14
CA TRP A 447 -26.98 -3.63 0.09
C TRP A 447 -25.68 -4.32 -0.31
N ASN A 448 -25.57 -5.66 -0.28
CA ASN A 448 -24.34 -6.33 -0.70
C ASN A 448 -23.99 -5.97 -2.15
N ALA A 449 -22.74 -5.57 -2.40
CA ALA A 449 -22.26 -5.23 -3.73
C ALA A 449 -22.54 -6.33 -4.79
N ARG A 450 -22.53 -7.62 -4.39
CA ARG A 450 -22.90 -8.75 -5.28
C ARG A 450 -24.33 -8.70 -5.81
N ASN A 451 -25.21 -7.99 -5.14
CA ASN A 451 -26.62 -7.87 -5.50
C ASN A 451 -26.92 -6.54 -6.22
N GLN A 452 -25.91 -5.67 -6.37
CA GLN A 452 -26.05 -4.35 -6.99
C GLN A 452 -25.75 -4.39 -8.48
N GLU A 453 -26.78 -4.16 -9.32
CA GLU A 453 -26.64 -4.03 -10.78
C GLU A 453 -25.52 -3.06 -11.18
N GLY A 454 -24.64 -3.39 -12.12
CA GLY A 454 -23.51 -2.54 -12.54
C GLY A 454 -22.26 -2.56 -11.64
N ALA A 455 -22.27 -3.21 -10.49
CA ALA A 455 -21.10 -3.32 -9.61
C ALA A 455 -20.07 -4.36 -10.09
N GLY A 456 -20.43 -5.24 -11.03
CA GLY A 456 -19.59 -6.37 -11.42
C GLY A 456 -19.24 -7.28 -10.23
N THR A 457 -18.01 -7.77 -10.18
CA THR A 457 -17.47 -8.51 -9.03
C THR A 457 -16.66 -7.62 -8.08
N THR A 458 -17.01 -6.33 -7.99
CA THR A 458 -16.40 -5.43 -6.99
C THR A 458 -16.61 -5.99 -5.58
N LEU A 459 -15.53 -6.06 -4.81
CA LEU A 459 -15.54 -6.62 -3.47
C LEU A 459 -15.85 -5.55 -2.43
N GLY A 460 -15.29 -4.35 -2.57
CA GLY A 460 -15.40 -3.32 -1.55
C GLY A 460 -14.44 -3.54 -0.37
N GLU A 461 -13.51 -4.48 -0.49
CA GLU A 461 -12.55 -4.92 0.54
C GLU A 461 -11.13 -4.40 0.25
N GLU A 462 -10.96 -3.65 -0.84
CA GLU A 462 -9.68 -3.10 -1.27
C GLU A 462 -9.11 -2.11 -0.23
N VAL A 463 -10.00 -1.40 0.48
CA VAL A 463 -9.61 -0.51 1.58
C VAL A 463 -9.02 -1.28 2.77
N GLU A 464 -9.48 -2.50 3.05
CA GLU A 464 -8.92 -3.35 4.12
C GLU A 464 -7.48 -3.79 3.81
N GLN A 465 -7.19 -4.10 2.54
CA GLN A 465 -5.82 -4.44 2.11
C GLN A 465 -4.87 -3.25 2.32
N VAL A 466 -5.35 -2.06 1.99
CA VAL A 466 -4.63 -0.81 2.21
C VAL A 466 -4.48 -0.52 3.70
N ASN A 467 -5.53 -0.72 4.49
CA ASN A 467 -5.51 -0.52 5.94
C ASN A 467 -4.55 -1.49 6.62
N SER A 468 -4.44 -2.73 6.15
CA SER A 468 -3.41 -3.67 6.60
C SER A 468 -1.98 -3.14 6.34
N TYR A 469 -1.74 -2.58 5.14
CA TYR A 469 -0.47 -1.92 4.82
C TYR A 469 -0.19 -0.70 5.71
N PHE A 470 -1.13 0.23 5.81
CA PHE A 470 -0.98 1.47 6.59
C PHE A 470 -0.91 1.23 8.11
N SER A 471 -1.57 0.19 8.62
CA SER A 471 -1.48 -0.19 10.03
C SER A 471 -0.04 -0.53 10.43
N ARG A 472 0.77 -1.07 9.50
CA ARG A 472 2.20 -1.29 9.73
C ARG A 472 2.98 0.02 9.82
N CYS A 473 2.58 1.05 9.07
CA CYS A 473 3.17 2.40 9.16
C CYS A 473 2.95 3.02 10.55
N ALA A 474 1.81 2.74 11.19
CA ALA A 474 1.42 3.28 12.50
C ALA A 474 2.49 3.05 13.59
N LEU A 475 3.23 1.94 13.50
CA LEU A 475 4.33 1.61 14.41
C LEU A 475 5.40 2.70 14.48
N THR A 476 5.60 3.43 13.37
CA THR A 476 6.61 4.49 13.28
C THR A 476 5.99 5.90 13.26
N THR A 477 4.75 6.05 12.78
CA THR A 477 4.13 7.37 12.57
C THR A 477 3.38 7.91 13.79
N LYS A 478 2.95 7.06 14.74
CA LYS A 478 2.18 7.50 15.93
C LYS A 478 2.92 8.46 16.88
N TYR A 479 4.25 8.48 16.80
CA TYR A 479 5.10 9.38 17.58
C TYR A 479 5.70 10.54 16.76
N MET A 480 5.45 10.59 15.45
CA MET A 480 5.97 11.68 14.61
C MET A 480 5.25 13.00 14.93
N ALA A 481 5.91 14.12 14.64
CA ALA A 481 5.21 15.40 14.57
C ALA A 481 4.22 15.38 13.39
N LYS A 482 3.18 16.22 13.45
CA LYS A 482 2.09 16.22 12.46
C LYS A 482 2.55 16.40 11.01
N SER A 483 3.41 17.38 10.74
CA SER A 483 3.97 17.62 9.40
C SER A 483 4.74 16.41 8.86
N VAL A 484 5.71 15.94 9.64
CA VAL A 484 6.54 14.78 9.31
C VAL A 484 5.70 13.52 9.07
N ARG A 485 4.63 13.35 9.85
CA ARG A 485 3.69 12.24 9.70
C ARG A 485 2.94 12.33 8.37
N THR A 486 2.40 13.49 8.04
CA THR A 486 1.68 13.74 6.77
C THR A 486 2.58 13.44 5.57
N ASP A 487 3.83 13.91 5.63
CA ASP A 487 4.80 13.68 4.57
C ASP A 487 5.16 12.19 4.43
N MET A 488 5.45 11.52 5.55
CA MET A 488 5.76 10.09 5.54
C MET A 488 4.59 9.23 5.05
N LEU A 489 3.36 9.52 5.48
CA LEU A 489 2.17 8.79 5.01
C LEU A 489 1.94 9.01 3.51
N THR A 490 2.18 10.23 3.00
CA THR A 490 2.10 10.51 1.57
C THR A 490 3.17 9.75 0.78
N VAL A 491 4.42 9.70 1.27
CA VAL A 491 5.48 8.89 0.65
C VAL A 491 5.10 7.41 0.60
N HIS A 492 4.55 6.85 1.69
CA HIS A 492 4.03 5.48 1.71
C HIS A 492 2.90 5.27 0.69
N ALA A 493 1.99 6.24 0.57
CA ALA A 493 0.87 6.17 -0.37
C ALA A 493 1.35 6.21 -1.84
N MET A 494 2.31 7.07 -2.16
CA MET A 494 2.95 7.14 -3.48
C MET A 494 3.64 5.82 -3.84
N GLY A 495 4.43 5.25 -2.91
CA GLY A 495 5.10 3.97 -3.12
C GLY A 495 4.13 2.81 -3.30
N TRP A 496 3.03 2.77 -2.54
CA TRP A 496 1.95 1.79 -2.72
C TRP A 496 1.32 1.90 -4.12
N ASN A 497 0.93 3.10 -4.53
CA ASN A 497 0.30 3.33 -5.83
C ASN A 497 1.26 3.02 -6.99
N GLN A 498 2.53 3.36 -6.88
CA GLN A 498 3.52 3.03 -7.92
C GLN A 498 3.64 1.51 -8.12
N ARG A 499 3.60 0.72 -7.04
CA ARG A 499 3.55 -0.76 -7.15
C ARG A 499 2.28 -1.24 -7.84
N LYS A 500 1.11 -0.69 -7.47
CA LYS A 500 -0.17 -1.03 -8.12
C LYS A 500 -0.18 -0.66 -9.60
N GLU A 501 0.39 0.49 -9.97
CA GLU A 501 0.50 0.96 -11.36
C GLU A 501 1.42 0.09 -12.21
N ASN A 502 2.50 -0.44 -11.63
CA ASN A 502 3.40 -1.34 -12.35
C ASN A 502 2.75 -2.70 -12.64
N GLY A 503 1.99 -3.23 -11.67
CA GLY A 503 1.30 -4.53 -11.79
C GLY A 503 -0.11 -4.47 -12.41
N LEU A 504 -0.64 -3.30 -12.74
CA LEU A 504 -2.05 -3.11 -13.11
C LEU A 504 -2.49 -3.96 -14.32
N HIS A 505 -1.64 -4.03 -15.35
CA HIS A 505 -1.94 -4.80 -16.55
C HIS A 505 -1.97 -6.30 -16.31
N ILE A 506 -1.10 -6.82 -15.43
CA ILE A 506 -1.09 -8.21 -14.99
C ILE A 506 -2.36 -8.51 -14.17
N ALA A 507 -2.71 -7.64 -13.24
CA ALA A 507 -3.89 -7.80 -12.38
C ALA A 507 -5.20 -7.82 -13.19
N LEU A 508 -5.40 -6.87 -14.11
CA LEU A 508 -6.59 -6.81 -14.98
C LEU A 508 -6.70 -8.03 -15.90
N SER A 509 -5.56 -8.43 -16.45
CA SER A 509 -5.42 -9.61 -17.30
C SER A 509 -5.80 -10.92 -16.58
N SER A 510 -5.22 -11.14 -15.40
CA SER A 510 -5.53 -12.29 -14.54
C SER A 510 -6.99 -12.30 -14.11
N ARG A 511 -7.52 -11.14 -13.67
CA ARG A 511 -8.95 -10.99 -13.33
C ARG A 511 -9.85 -11.34 -14.51
N PHE A 512 -9.53 -10.92 -15.73
CA PHE A 512 -10.33 -11.24 -16.91
C PHE A 512 -10.36 -12.73 -17.21
N LYS A 513 -9.21 -13.42 -17.20
CA LYS A 513 -9.13 -14.87 -17.40
C LYS A 513 -9.97 -15.62 -16.34
N LYS A 514 -9.75 -15.31 -15.06
CA LYS A 514 -10.51 -15.91 -13.94
C LYS A 514 -12.01 -15.65 -14.06
N THR A 515 -12.42 -14.46 -14.48
CA THR A 515 -13.84 -14.11 -14.69
C THR A 515 -14.45 -14.93 -15.82
N VAL A 516 -13.75 -15.11 -16.95
CA VAL A 516 -14.26 -15.90 -18.09
C VAL A 516 -14.46 -17.36 -17.69
N GLU A 517 -13.46 -17.97 -17.04
CA GLU A 517 -13.54 -19.35 -16.54
C GLU A 517 -14.69 -19.52 -15.54
N LYS A 518 -14.74 -18.65 -14.52
CA LYS A 518 -15.78 -18.70 -13.49
C LYS A 518 -17.19 -18.45 -14.03
N THR A 519 -17.32 -17.66 -15.10
CA THR A 519 -18.63 -17.44 -15.75
C THR A 519 -19.18 -18.76 -16.32
N LEU A 520 -18.32 -19.58 -16.93
CA LEU A 520 -18.72 -20.88 -17.47
C LEU A 520 -19.18 -21.82 -16.35
N ASP A 521 -18.37 -21.94 -15.29
CA ASP A 521 -18.64 -22.81 -14.14
C ASP A 521 -19.96 -22.45 -13.43
N VAL A 522 -20.16 -21.16 -13.16
CA VAL A 522 -21.37 -20.68 -12.48
C VAL A 522 -22.61 -20.86 -13.36
N THR A 523 -22.49 -20.66 -14.68
CA THR A 523 -23.60 -20.88 -15.61
C THR A 523 -24.01 -22.36 -15.65
N GLU A 524 -23.05 -23.28 -15.66
CA GLU A 524 -23.33 -24.72 -15.58
C GLU A 524 -23.94 -25.10 -14.22
N SER A 525 -23.40 -24.57 -13.13
CA SER A 525 -23.93 -24.80 -11.78
C SER A 525 -25.35 -24.28 -11.60
N LEU A 526 -25.68 -23.13 -12.18
CA LEU A 526 -27.02 -22.55 -12.12
C LEU A 526 -28.03 -23.44 -12.83
N LYS A 527 -27.70 -23.95 -14.04
CA LYS A 527 -28.55 -24.90 -14.76
C LYS A 527 -28.79 -26.18 -13.97
N LYS A 528 -27.74 -26.77 -13.40
CA LYS A 528 -27.87 -27.96 -12.52
C LYS A 528 -28.80 -27.71 -11.34
N MET A 529 -28.74 -26.51 -10.73
CA MET A 529 -29.60 -26.14 -9.61
C MET A 529 -31.06 -25.91 -10.04
N GLN A 530 -31.29 -25.31 -11.21
CA GLN A 530 -32.63 -25.19 -11.80
C GLN A 530 -33.26 -26.56 -12.06
N ASP A 531 -32.49 -27.51 -12.62
CA ASP A 531 -32.95 -28.87 -12.88
C ASP A 531 -33.30 -29.61 -11.59
N GLN A 532 -32.46 -29.50 -10.55
CA GLN A 532 -32.68 -30.13 -9.24
C GLN A 532 -33.90 -29.59 -8.50
N LEU A 533 -34.20 -28.29 -8.65
CA LEU A 533 -35.34 -27.63 -8.00
C LEU A 533 -36.59 -27.59 -8.89
N HIS A 534 -36.55 -28.22 -10.06
CA HIS A 534 -37.61 -28.17 -11.07
C HIS A 534 -38.09 -26.73 -11.35
N CYS A 535 -37.15 -25.78 -11.36
CA CYS A 535 -37.42 -24.36 -11.46
C CYS A 535 -37.24 -23.90 -12.91
N CYS A 536 -38.35 -23.60 -13.61
CA CYS A 536 -38.29 -23.05 -14.96
C CYS A 536 -37.81 -21.59 -14.96
N ASP A 537 -37.42 -21.05 -16.10
CA ASP A 537 -36.87 -19.69 -16.21
C ASP A 537 -37.83 -18.60 -15.72
N ASP A 538 -39.14 -18.76 -15.92
CA ASP A 538 -40.13 -17.79 -15.45
C ASP A 538 -40.35 -17.88 -13.93
N MET A 539 -40.30 -19.09 -13.36
CA MET A 539 -40.28 -19.28 -11.90
C MET A 539 -39.00 -18.69 -11.29
N LEU A 540 -37.84 -18.85 -11.93
CA LEU A 540 -36.58 -18.29 -11.47
C LEU A 540 -36.63 -16.76 -11.40
N LYS A 541 -37.17 -16.12 -12.45
CA LYS A 541 -37.39 -14.66 -12.45
C LYS A 541 -38.30 -14.24 -11.31
N GLN A 542 -39.39 -14.99 -11.10
CA GLN A 542 -40.32 -14.71 -10.00
C GLN A 542 -39.64 -14.85 -8.64
N TRP A 543 -38.86 -15.92 -8.41
CA TRP A 543 -38.14 -16.12 -7.14
C TRP A 543 -37.13 -15.01 -6.85
N VAL A 544 -36.48 -14.47 -7.89
CA VAL A 544 -35.61 -13.29 -7.74
C VAL A 544 -36.39 -12.05 -7.29
N VAL A 545 -37.59 -11.84 -7.82
CA VAL A 545 -38.48 -10.74 -7.41
C VAL A 545 -38.96 -10.96 -5.97
N ASP A 546 -39.39 -12.18 -5.63
CA ASP A 546 -39.87 -12.55 -4.30
C ASP A 546 -38.81 -12.26 -3.23
N VAL A 547 -37.55 -12.67 -3.48
CA VAL A 547 -36.43 -12.44 -2.55
C VAL A 547 -36.14 -10.96 -2.35
N LYS A 548 -36.15 -10.16 -3.42
CA LYS A 548 -35.94 -8.70 -3.33
C LYS A 548 -37.09 -7.99 -2.61
N GLN A 549 -38.34 -8.39 -2.88
CA GLN A 549 -39.53 -7.82 -2.25
C GLN A 549 -39.59 -8.18 -0.76
N TRP A 550 -39.27 -9.43 -0.41
CA TRP A 550 -39.16 -9.90 0.97
C TRP A 550 -38.10 -9.12 1.78
N ALA A 551 -36.96 -8.82 1.16
CA ALA A 551 -35.93 -8.01 1.79
C ALA A 551 -36.38 -6.56 2.01
N SER A 552 -37.22 -6.03 1.11
CA SER A 552 -37.74 -4.65 1.17
C SER A 552 -38.91 -4.47 2.16
N SER A 553 -39.66 -5.53 2.48
CA SER A 553 -40.93 -5.45 3.24
C SER A 553 -40.80 -5.25 4.77
N GLY A 554 -39.74 -4.62 5.28
CA GLY A 554 -39.42 -4.61 6.72
C GLY A 554 -39.19 -3.24 7.41
N SER A 555 -39.12 -2.12 6.70
CA SER A 555 -38.52 -0.87 7.22
C SER A 555 -39.45 0.07 8.04
N ALA A 556 -40.59 -0.41 8.54
CA ALA A 556 -41.46 0.41 9.41
C ALA A 556 -40.93 0.40 10.86
N THR A 557 -40.49 1.58 11.33
CA THR A 557 -40.14 1.90 12.73
C THR A 557 -41.25 1.44 13.68
N ALA A 558 -40.93 0.61 14.66
CA ALA A 558 -41.89 0.14 15.66
C ALA A 558 -41.42 0.41 17.09
N SER A 559 -42.39 0.79 17.93
CA SER A 559 -42.28 1.02 19.36
C SER A 559 -41.93 -0.28 20.12
N PRO A 560 -41.24 -0.23 21.29
CA PRO A 560 -40.69 -1.40 21.99
C PRO A 560 -41.69 -2.37 22.63
N VAL A 561 -42.98 -2.33 22.32
CA VAL A 561 -43.99 -3.11 23.03
C VAL A 561 -45.04 -3.59 22.02
N ASP A 562 -44.95 -4.87 21.61
CA ASP A 562 -46.07 -5.84 21.71
C ASP A 562 -45.87 -7.15 20.93
N ALA A 563 -44.98 -7.26 19.94
CA ALA A 563 -44.63 -8.55 19.30
C ALA A 563 -43.37 -8.43 18.44
N ARG A 564 -43.33 -7.35 17.66
CA ARG A 564 -42.20 -6.96 16.80
C ARG A 564 -40.89 -6.81 17.57
N GLY A 565 -40.94 -6.30 18.81
CA GLY A 565 -39.76 -6.14 19.66
C GLY A 565 -39.13 -7.48 20.08
N LEU A 566 -39.96 -8.49 20.38
CA LEU A 566 -39.49 -9.85 20.69
C LEU A 566 -38.92 -10.54 19.45
N GLN A 567 -39.58 -10.39 18.30
CA GLN A 567 -39.07 -10.89 17.01
C GLN A 567 -37.64 -10.38 16.78
N ILE A 568 -37.44 -9.05 16.81
CA ILE A 568 -36.13 -8.40 16.65
C ILE A 568 -35.10 -8.93 17.67
N SER A 569 -35.49 -9.05 18.95
CA SER A 569 -34.61 -9.56 20.01
C SER A 569 -34.15 -10.99 19.74
N ILE A 570 -35.05 -11.86 19.29
CA ILE A 570 -34.78 -13.27 18.96
C ILE A 570 -33.84 -13.38 17.76
N GLU A 571 -34.13 -12.69 16.66
CA GLU A 571 -33.26 -12.72 15.47
C GLU A 571 -31.85 -12.22 15.82
N ALA A 572 -31.77 -11.18 16.66
CA ALA A 572 -30.53 -10.55 17.06
C ALA A 572 -29.63 -11.45 17.89
N LEU A 573 -30.21 -12.10 18.89
CA LEU A 573 -29.49 -13.04 19.72
C LEU A 573 -29.00 -14.24 18.90
N PHE A 574 -29.80 -14.74 17.95
CA PHE A 574 -29.40 -15.85 17.08
C PHE A 574 -28.16 -15.50 16.23
N VAL A 575 -28.20 -14.39 15.49
CA VAL A 575 -27.06 -13.94 14.65
C VAL A 575 -25.82 -13.70 15.51
N SER A 576 -25.99 -13.03 16.64
CA SER A 576 -24.92 -12.76 17.61
C SER A 576 -24.23 -14.05 18.10
N ILE A 577 -25.01 -15.09 18.40
CA ILE A 577 -24.47 -16.40 18.82
C ILE A 577 -23.70 -17.07 17.67
N CYS A 578 -24.25 -17.07 16.46
CA CYS A 578 -23.60 -17.64 15.27
C CYS A 578 -22.25 -16.97 15.00
N GLN A 579 -22.19 -15.63 15.04
CA GLN A 579 -20.97 -14.86 14.86
C GLN A 579 -19.93 -15.17 15.93
N LYS A 580 -20.32 -15.16 17.21
CA LYS A 580 -19.39 -15.48 18.32
C LYS A 580 -18.87 -16.92 18.26
N LYS A 581 -19.71 -17.88 17.84
CA LYS A 581 -19.28 -19.26 17.58
C LYS A 581 -18.26 -19.30 16.45
N HIS A 582 -18.54 -18.65 15.33
CA HIS A 582 -17.62 -18.60 14.19
C HIS A 582 -16.26 -18.02 14.60
N TYR A 583 -16.26 -16.91 15.35
CA TYR A 583 -15.05 -16.30 15.91
C TYR A 583 -14.26 -17.28 16.82
N LEU A 584 -14.94 -18.00 17.71
CA LEU A 584 -14.33 -18.96 18.65
C LEU A 584 -13.62 -20.15 17.96
N TYR A 585 -14.00 -20.47 16.72
CA TYR A 585 -13.40 -21.56 15.93
C TYR A 585 -12.28 -21.11 15.00
N ARG A 586 -12.18 -19.81 14.68
CA ARG A 586 -11.23 -19.28 13.68
C ARG A 586 -9.93 -18.73 14.28
N GLN A 587 -9.91 -18.38 15.57
CA GLN A 587 -8.77 -17.74 16.24
C GLN A 587 -8.00 -18.70 17.18
N ASN A 588 -6.67 -18.64 17.16
CA ASN A 588 -5.77 -19.22 18.18
C ASN A 588 -5.65 -18.26 19.40
N ASP A 589 -6.79 -17.82 19.93
CA ASP A 589 -6.83 -16.88 21.06
C ASP A 589 -6.40 -17.54 22.39
N ARG A 590 -5.79 -16.76 23.30
CA ARG A 590 -5.42 -17.21 24.67
C ARG A 590 -6.63 -17.82 25.39
N ASN A 591 -6.43 -18.91 26.17
CA ASN A 591 -7.49 -19.65 26.87
C ASN A 591 -8.49 -18.78 27.66
N LYS A 592 -8.03 -17.67 28.27
CA LYS A 592 -8.89 -16.72 29.02
C LYS A 592 -9.94 -16.03 28.13
N ARG A 593 -9.59 -15.63 26.90
CA ARG A 593 -10.49 -14.93 25.98
C ARG A 593 -11.52 -15.88 25.38
N ARG A 594 -11.11 -17.12 25.04
CA ARG A 594 -12.02 -18.19 24.61
C ARG A 594 -13.05 -18.55 25.69
N LEU A 595 -12.65 -18.56 26.96
CA LEU A 595 -13.57 -18.79 28.08
C LEU A 595 -14.62 -17.68 28.18
N LYS A 596 -14.21 -16.40 28.13
CA LYS A 596 -15.13 -15.25 28.13
C LYS A 596 -16.15 -15.31 26.99
N ILE A 597 -15.69 -15.62 25.77
CA ILE A 597 -16.57 -15.72 24.60
C ILE A 597 -17.54 -16.91 24.74
N SER A 598 -17.06 -18.05 25.25
CA SER A 598 -17.91 -19.22 25.51
C SER A 598 -19.00 -18.92 26.55
N GLN A 599 -18.66 -18.21 27.62
CA GLN A 599 -19.60 -17.77 28.65
C GLN A 599 -20.66 -16.82 28.06
N LYS A 600 -20.23 -15.86 27.22
CA LYS A 600 -21.14 -14.92 26.55
C LYS A 600 -22.09 -15.63 25.58
N ILE A 601 -21.60 -16.61 24.83
CA ILE A 601 -22.43 -17.49 23.99
C ILE A 601 -23.47 -18.23 24.84
N ALA A 602 -23.09 -18.78 25.99
CA ALA A 602 -24.03 -19.48 26.87
C ALA A 602 -25.10 -18.54 27.44
N GLN A 603 -24.71 -17.32 27.83
CA GLN A 603 -25.63 -16.29 28.32
C GLN A 603 -26.61 -15.83 27.25
N GLU A 604 -26.13 -15.54 26.04
CA GLU A 604 -26.99 -15.14 24.91
C GLU A 604 -27.90 -16.28 24.47
N LYS A 605 -27.42 -17.53 24.47
CA LYS A 605 -28.27 -18.71 24.22
C LYS A 605 -29.39 -18.81 25.25
N LYS A 606 -29.10 -18.63 26.53
CA LYS A 606 -30.12 -18.65 27.58
C LYS A 606 -31.18 -17.57 27.33
N ARG A 607 -30.72 -16.34 27.05
CA ARG A 607 -31.60 -15.20 26.75
C ARG A 607 -32.44 -15.44 25.49
N LEU A 608 -31.86 -16.01 24.44
CA LEU A 608 -32.57 -16.35 23.19
C LEU A 608 -33.75 -17.29 23.47
N LEU A 609 -33.52 -18.33 24.28
CA LEU A 609 -34.55 -19.29 24.65
C LEU A 609 -35.66 -18.66 25.50
N GLU A 610 -35.30 -17.76 26.43
CA GLU A 610 -36.26 -16.99 27.24
C GLU A 610 -37.13 -16.06 26.38
N GLU A 611 -36.53 -15.39 25.38
CA GLU A 611 -37.25 -14.50 24.46
C GLU A 611 -38.16 -15.27 23.50
N ILE A 612 -37.73 -16.44 22.99
CA ILE A 612 -38.58 -17.36 22.20
C ILE A 612 -39.78 -17.81 23.04
N GLN A 613 -39.57 -18.15 24.31
CA GLN A 613 -40.65 -18.54 25.20
C GLN A 613 -41.67 -17.41 25.39
N ARG A 614 -41.21 -16.16 25.58
CA ARG A 614 -42.07 -14.98 25.68
C ARG A 614 -42.85 -14.73 24.40
N TYR A 615 -42.21 -14.92 23.24
CA TYR A 615 -42.87 -14.76 21.95
C TYR A 615 -43.95 -15.82 21.71
N ASN A 616 -43.65 -17.09 22.00
CA ASN A 616 -44.62 -18.19 21.85
C ASN A 616 -45.82 -18.11 22.82
N GLN A 617 -45.75 -17.26 23.84
CA GLN A 617 -46.88 -16.98 24.75
C GLN A 617 -47.85 -15.91 24.20
N GLN A 618 -47.52 -15.28 23.08
CA GLN A 618 -48.39 -14.28 22.46
C GLN A 618 -49.53 -14.93 21.67
N PRO A 619 -50.76 -14.42 21.77
CA PRO A 619 -51.95 -15.07 21.22
C PRO A 619 -52.03 -15.08 19.69
N ASP A 620 -51.33 -14.17 19.00
CA ASP A 620 -51.43 -13.97 17.54
C ASP A 620 -50.13 -14.29 16.77
N GLY A 621 -49.13 -14.93 17.41
CA GLY A 621 -47.82 -15.22 16.80
C GLY A 621 -47.67 -16.65 16.29
N ASP A 622 -47.08 -16.85 15.11
CA ASP A 622 -46.69 -18.17 14.62
C ASP A 622 -45.59 -18.77 15.51
N PRO A 623 -45.82 -19.91 16.21
CA PRO A 623 -44.91 -20.40 17.24
C PRO A 623 -43.56 -20.85 16.66
N VAL A 624 -42.48 -20.49 17.36
CA VAL A 624 -41.12 -20.91 17.03
C VAL A 624 -40.81 -22.25 17.67
N ASP A 625 -40.34 -23.21 16.87
CA ASP A 625 -39.78 -24.45 17.39
C ASP A 625 -38.37 -24.22 17.97
N THR A 626 -38.30 -24.22 19.30
CA THR A 626 -37.05 -24.08 20.06
C THR A 626 -36.03 -25.19 19.73
N ASN A 627 -36.47 -26.41 19.42
CA ASN A 627 -35.56 -27.51 19.11
C ASN A 627 -34.86 -27.30 17.76
N SER A 628 -35.58 -26.85 16.74
CA SER A 628 -35.03 -26.44 15.45
C SER A 628 -33.99 -25.32 15.60
N VAL A 629 -34.26 -24.30 16.43
CA VAL A 629 -33.30 -23.22 16.74
C VAL A 629 -32.01 -23.77 17.35
N VAL A 630 -32.12 -24.61 18.38
CA VAL A 630 -30.96 -25.21 19.06
C VAL A 630 -30.17 -26.13 18.14
N GLN A 631 -30.85 -26.90 17.30
CA GLN A 631 -30.22 -27.78 16.31
C GLN A 631 -29.45 -26.97 15.25
N LYS A 632 -30.04 -25.88 14.73
CA LYS A 632 -29.37 -24.96 13.81
C LYS A 632 -28.15 -24.31 14.45
N LEU A 633 -28.29 -23.80 15.68
CA LEU A 633 -27.15 -23.24 16.43
C LEU A 633 -26.05 -24.28 16.71
N SER A 634 -26.35 -25.57 16.63
CA SER A 634 -25.38 -26.66 16.82
C SER A 634 -24.69 -27.08 15.52
N ASN A 635 -25.33 -26.85 14.38
CA ASN A 635 -24.76 -27.10 13.06
C ASN A 635 -23.70 -26.04 12.72
N LYS A 636 -22.48 -26.48 12.36
CA LYS A 636 -21.38 -25.58 12.00
C LYS A 636 -21.64 -24.78 10.71
N ALA A 637 -22.55 -25.26 9.85
CA ALA A 637 -22.84 -24.67 8.54
C ALA A 637 -24.09 -23.77 8.50
N ALA A 638 -24.83 -23.65 9.60
CA ALA A 638 -26.05 -22.85 9.63
C ALA A 638 -25.72 -21.37 9.88
N GLU A 639 -25.65 -20.57 8.81
CA GLU A 639 -25.36 -19.13 8.87
C GLU A 639 -26.61 -18.26 9.05
N SER A 640 -27.82 -18.80 8.79
CA SER A 640 -29.07 -18.04 8.84
C SER A 640 -30.29 -18.92 9.21
N MET A 641 -31.29 -18.30 9.85
CA MET A 641 -32.59 -18.90 10.13
C MET A 641 -33.70 -17.99 9.56
N ILE A 642 -34.70 -18.58 8.90
CA ILE A 642 -35.97 -17.89 8.64
C ILE A 642 -36.86 -18.13 9.84
N TRP A 643 -37.45 -17.07 10.35
CA TRP A 643 -38.40 -17.15 11.43
C TRP A 643 -39.82 -17.32 10.90
N PRO A 644 -40.73 -18.00 11.62
CA PRO A 644 -42.10 -18.23 11.18
C PRO A 644 -42.84 -16.96 10.72
N TRP A 645 -42.64 -15.84 11.44
CA TRP A 645 -43.22 -14.53 11.11
C TRP A 645 -42.61 -13.84 9.88
N GLN A 646 -41.55 -14.38 9.30
CA GLN A 646 -40.93 -13.87 8.07
C GLN A 646 -41.43 -14.60 6.82
N GLU A 647 -42.24 -15.65 6.99
CA GLU A 647 -42.71 -16.51 5.92
C GLU A 647 -44.16 -16.15 5.55
N GLN A 648 -44.33 -15.37 4.48
CA GLN A 648 -45.62 -15.19 3.81
C GLN A 648 -45.65 -16.10 2.58
N ASN A 649 -45.57 -17.43 2.77
CA ASN A 649 -45.48 -18.35 1.64
C ASN A 649 -46.85 -18.69 1.06
N THR A 650 -47.07 -18.31 -0.21
CA THR A 650 -48.26 -18.65 -0.99
C THR A 650 -48.03 -19.81 -1.97
N ASP A 651 -46.77 -20.21 -2.22
CA ASP A 651 -46.39 -21.21 -3.23
C ASP A 651 -45.63 -22.43 -2.68
N GLY A 652 -45.43 -22.52 -1.36
CA GLY A 652 -44.88 -23.70 -0.68
C GLY A 652 -43.35 -23.88 -0.76
N VAL A 653 -42.59 -22.89 -1.26
CA VAL A 653 -41.12 -22.93 -1.31
C VAL A 653 -40.52 -21.88 -0.38
N ASP A 654 -39.70 -22.30 0.58
CA ASP A 654 -39.10 -21.40 1.57
C ASP A 654 -38.16 -20.35 0.94
N ILE A 655 -38.10 -19.16 1.57
CA ILE A 655 -37.34 -18.03 1.03
C ILE A 655 -35.82 -18.27 0.99
N LEU A 656 -35.26 -19.19 1.79
CA LEU A 656 -33.83 -19.53 1.75
C LEU A 656 -33.52 -20.40 0.54
N THR A 657 -34.43 -21.30 0.17
CA THR A 657 -34.34 -22.05 -1.09
C THR A 657 -34.39 -21.09 -2.28
N LYS A 658 -35.34 -20.13 -2.28
CA LYS A 658 -35.36 -19.05 -3.29
C LYS A 658 -34.07 -18.23 -3.28
N LYS A 659 -33.54 -17.89 -2.09
CA LYS A 659 -32.28 -17.15 -1.91
C LYS A 659 -31.08 -17.87 -2.51
N LYS A 660 -30.97 -19.20 -2.39
CA LYS A 660 -29.84 -19.96 -2.97
C LYS A 660 -29.76 -19.79 -4.49
N LEU A 661 -30.88 -19.93 -5.18
CA LEU A 661 -30.95 -19.67 -6.62
C LEU A 661 -30.72 -18.19 -6.92
N PHE A 662 -31.32 -17.28 -6.15
CA PHE A 662 -31.08 -15.84 -6.25
C PHE A 662 -29.58 -15.50 -6.18
N ASP A 663 -28.85 -16.00 -5.18
CA ASP A 663 -27.42 -15.74 -4.99
C ASP A 663 -26.61 -16.21 -6.22
N GLN A 664 -26.96 -17.36 -6.81
CA GLN A 664 -26.33 -17.89 -8.03
C GLN A 664 -26.66 -17.03 -9.26
N VAL A 665 -27.92 -16.61 -9.42
CA VAL A 665 -28.34 -15.70 -10.51
C VAL A 665 -27.62 -14.36 -10.40
N MET A 666 -27.53 -13.79 -9.19
CA MET A 666 -26.81 -12.56 -8.94
C MET A 666 -25.33 -12.72 -9.32
N LEU A 667 -24.68 -13.80 -8.89
CA LEU A 667 -23.28 -14.09 -9.23
C LEU A 667 -23.05 -14.23 -10.75
N ALA A 668 -23.90 -14.99 -11.45
CA ALA A 668 -23.80 -15.15 -12.91
C ALA A 668 -23.95 -13.81 -13.65
N SER A 669 -24.89 -12.98 -13.19
CA SER A 669 -25.11 -11.63 -13.73
C SER A 669 -23.91 -10.71 -13.46
N ARG A 670 -23.37 -10.73 -12.23
CA ARG A 670 -22.19 -9.93 -11.83
C ARG A 670 -20.97 -10.30 -12.67
N LEU A 671 -20.73 -11.59 -12.92
CA LEU A 671 -19.60 -12.06 -13.73
C LEU A 671 -19.72 -11.63 -15.19
N THR A 672 -20.94 -11.64 -15.73
CA THR A 672 -21.21 -11.15 -17.10
C THR A 672 -20.92 -9.66 -17.23
N GLU A 673 -21.32 -8.85 -16.24
CA GLU A 673 -20.97 -7.43 -16.18
C GLU A 673 -19.48 -7.20 -15.98
N GLU A 674 -18.84 -7.97 -15.09
CA GLU A 674 -17.41 -7.84 -14.80
C GLU A 674 -16.56 -8.00 -16.06
N LYS A 675 -16.92 -8.92 -16.95
CA LYS A 675 -16.25 -9.06 -18.25
C LYS A 675 -16.28 -7.76 -19.05
N GLN A 676 -17.41 -7.05 -19.07
CA GLN A 676 -17.55 -5.78 -19.78
C GLN A 676 -16.79 -4.65 -19.08
N ILE A 677 -16.85 -4.62 -17.75
CA ILE A 677 -16.13 -3.65 -16.92
C ILE A 677 -14.62 -3.79 -17.14
N LEU A 678 -14.07 -5.01 -17.04
CA LEU A 678 -12.63 -5.24 -17.22
C LEU A 678 -12.15 -4.81 -18.62
N VAL A 679 -12.92 -5.11 -19.68
CA VAL A 679 -12.57 -4.64 -21.04
C VAL A 679 -12.55 -3.11 -21.10
N LYS A 680 -13.48 -2.45 -20.41
CA LYS A 680 -13.51 -0.98 -20.34
C LYS A 680 -12.33 -0.41 -19.56
N GLU A 681 -11.98 -1.00 -18.43
CA GLU A 681 -10.83 -0.62 -17.60
C GLU A 681 -9.50 -0.82 -18.37
N MET A 682 -9.37 -1.91 -19.13
CA MET A 682 -8.23 -2.14 -20.04
C MET A 682 -8.15 -1.04 -21.13
N MET A 683 -9.29 -0.65 -21.72
CA MET A 683 -9.34 0.45 -22.69
C MET A 683 -8.93 1.78 -22.06
N GLN A 684 -9.44 2.09 -20.86
CA GLN A 684 -9.09 3.29 -20.11
C GLN A 684 -7.59 3.33 -19.79
N HIS A 685 -7.01 2.21 -19.36
CA HIS A 685 -5.58 2.12 -19.11
C HIS A 685 -4.74 2.37 -20.37
N CYS A 686 -5.14 1.79 -21.52
CA CYS A 686 -4.47 2.05 -22.79
C CYS A 686 -4.58 3.52 -23.20
N GLN A 687 -5.76 4.12 -23.01
CA GLN A 687 -5.99 5.53 -23.33
C GLN A 687 -5.18 6.45 -22.41
N TYR A 688 -5.13 6.17 -21.10
CA TYR A 688 -4.31 6.90 -20.13
C TYR A 688 -2.83 6.93 -20.54
N LEU A 689 -2.29 5.80 -21.02
CA LEU A 689 -0.90 5.76 -21.50
C LEU A 689 -0.72 6.57 -22.79
N LYS A 690 -1.67 6.51 -23.74
CA LYS A 690 -1.66 7.35 -24.96
C LYS A 690 -1.69 8.85 -24.59
N ASP A 691 -2.57 9.24 -23.69
CA ASP A 691 -2.72 10.62 -23.23
C ASP A 691 -1.48 11.09 -22.45
N SER A 692 -0.89 10.22 -21.63
CA SER A 692 0.36 10.51 -20.92
C SER A 692 1.53 10.74 -21.87
N VAL A 693 1.65 9.95 -22.95
CA VAL A 693 2.65 10.16 -24.00
C VAL A 693 2.45 11.52 -24.67
N ALA A 694 1.23 11.85 -25.06
CA ALA A 694 0.90 13.13 -25.68
C ALA A 694 1.19 14.32 -24.75
N LYS A 695 0.83 14.19 -23.46
CA LYS A 695 1.11 15.19 -22.41
C LYS A 695 2.60 15.43 -22.28
N VAL A 696 3.42 14.37 -22.18
CA VAL A 696 4.88 14.49 -22.08
C VAL A 696 5.49 15.12 -23.34
N GLN A 697 5.02 14.75 -24.53
CA GLN A 697 5.46 15.38 -25.78
C GLN A 697 5.15 16.88 -25.84
N SER A 698 3.96 17.28 -25.37
CA SER A 698 3.55 18.69 -25.27
C SER A 698 4.42 19.47 -24.27
N LEU A 699 4.67 18.88 -23.10
CA LEU A 699 5.58 19.45 -22.09
C LEU A 699 7.00 19.62 -22.66
N MET A 700 7.51 18.61 -23.37
CA MET A 700 8.82 18.69 -24.03
C MET A 700 8.87 19.81 -25.07
N ALA A 701 7.85 19.95 -25.91
CA ALA A 701 7.78 21.03 -26.90
C ALA A 701 7.78 22.41 -26.22
N THR A 702 7.02 22.55 -25.13
CA THR A 702 6.92 23.81 -24.36
C THR A 702 8.28 24.20 -23.78
N VAL A 703 8.96 23.28 -23.09
CA VAL A 703 10.28 23.55 -22.49
C VAL A 703 11.34 23.81 -23.58
N SER A 704 11.24 23.15 -24.74
CA SER A 704 12.15 23.39 -25.87
C SER A 704 12.02 24.81 -26.42
N VAL A 705 10.81 25.35 -26.54
CA VAL A 705 10.60 26.75 -26.95
C VAL A 705 11.20 27.72 -25.92
N SER A 706 11.03 27.45 -24.63
CA SER A 706 11.65 28.24 -23.56
C SER A 706 13.18 28.28 -23.68
N THR A 707 13.82 27.15 -23.99
CA THR A 707 15.28 27.09 -24.20
C THR A 707 15.74 27.86 -25.44
N GLN A 708 14.96 27.90 -26.52
CA GLN A 708 15.30 28.64 -27.74
C GLN A 708 15.13 30.16 -27.58
N THR A 709 14.19 30.58 -26.75
CA THR A 709 13.85 31.99 -26.51
C THR A 709 14.64 32.63 -25.37
N GLY A 710 15.40 31.82 -24.60
CA GLY A 710 16.11 32.28 -23.40
C GLY A 710 15.18 32.68 -22.25
N SER A 711 13.89 32.32 -22.31
CA SER A 711 12.87 32.64 -21.31
C SER A 711 12.48 31.38 -20.54
N TYR A 712 13.12 31.15 -19.40
CA TYR A 712 12.95 29.95 -18.59
C TYR A 712 11.81 30.11 -17.56
N PRO A 713 10.69 29.38 -17.70
CA PRO A 713 9.62 29.40 -16.71
C PRO A 713 10.10 28.84 -15.36
N ASN A 714 9.42 29.21 -14.28
CA ASN A 714 9.65 28.72 -12.91
C ASN A 714 11.03 29.06 -12.28
N GLY A 715 11.78 29.99 -12.87
CA GLY A 715 13.07 30.44 -12.33
C GLY A 715 14.22 29.45 -12.56
N PHE A 716 14.05 28.48 -13.46
CA PHE A 716 15.11 27.53 -13.82
C PHE A 716 16.26 28.20 -14.58
N THR A 717 17.45 27.64 -14.43
CA THR A 717 18.60 27.97 -15.27
C THR A 717 18.46 27.29 -16.64
N GLU A 718 19.29 27.69 -17.60
CA GLU A 718 19.43 26.99 -18.88
C GLU A 718 19.76 25.50 -18.66
N GLU A 719 20.75 25.21 -17.83
CA GLU A 719 21.15 23.84 -17.48
C GLU A 719 20.01 23.05 -16.83
N GLY A 720 19.26 23.68 -15.91
CA GLY A 720 18.09 23.05 -15.28
C GLY A 720 17.00 22.71 -16.28
N SER A 721 16.74 23.61 -17.23
CA SER A 721 15.75 23.40 -18.30
C SER A 721 16.18 22.28 -19.26
N MET A 722 17.47 22.22 -19.59
CA MET A 722 18.04 21.12 -20.38
C MET A 722 17.98 19.78 -19.63
N GLY A 723 18.20 19.80 -18.30
CA GLY A 723 17.99 18.65 -17.42
C GLY A 723 16.55 18.14 -17.47
N LEU A 724 15.56 19.04 -17.37
CA LEU A 724 14.15 18.70 -17.48
C LEU A 724 13.81 18.07 -18.85
N ILE A 725 14.36 18.60 -19.96
CA ILE A 725 14.21 17.95 -21.27
C ILE A 725 14.77 16.53 -21.26
N GLY A 726 15.92 16.31 -20.63
CA GLY A 726 16.51 14.97 -20.46
C GLY A 726 15.60 14.01 -19.69
N LEU A 727 15.01 14.48 -18.59
CA LEU A 727 14.07 13.70 -17.78
C LEU A 727 12.76 13.40 -18.54
N LEU A 728 12.22 14.38 -19.28
CA LEU A 728 11.03 14.17 -20.11
C LEU A 728 11.29 13.16 -21.23
N LYS A 729 12.48 13.18 -21.85
CA LYS A 729 12.89 12.16 -22.83
C LYS A 729 12.93 10.77 -22.22
N ARG A 730 13.51 10.62 -21.02
CA ARG A 730 13.52 9.36 -20.27
C ARG A 730 12.09 8.88 -19.98
N ARG A 731 11.24 9.76 -19.44
CA ARG A 731 9.84 9.45 -19.17
C ARG A 731 9.06 9.04 -20.42
N LEU A 732 9.31 9.69 -21.56
CA LEU A 732 8.69 9.34 -22.84
C LEU A 732 9.09 7.92 -23.30
N GLN A 733 10.36 7.56 -23.13
CA GLN A 733 10.84 6.21 -23.43
C GLN A 733 10.19 5.17 -22.52
N ASP A 734 10.13 5.43 -21.21
CA ASP A 734 9.49 4.53 -20.24
C ASP A 734 8.00 4.34 -20.54
N LEU A 735 7.27 5.42 -20.89
CA LEU A 735 5.85 5.35 -21.24
C LEU A 735 5.62 4.53 -22.52
N ARG A 736 6.48 4.66 -23.53
CA ARG A 736 6.39 3.87 -24.77
C ARG A 736 6.64 2.39 -24.52
N LEU A 737 7.65 2.06 -23.71
CA LEU A 737 7.91 0.68 -23.31
C LEU A 737 6.71 0.12 -22.54
N LYS A 738 6.19 0.87 -21.55
CA LYS A 738 5.01 0.47 -20.78
C LYS A 738 3.78 0.27 -21.67
N GLN A 739 3.55 1.16 -22.65
CA GLN A 739 2.48 1.03 -23.62
C GLN A 739 2.61 -0.25 -24.45
N GLN A 740 3.81 -0.59 -24.91
CA GLN A 740 4.08 -1.84 -25.65
C GLN A 740 3.79 -3.07 -24.78
N THR A 741 4.34 -3.12 -23.56
CA THR A 741 4.11 -4.22 -22.62
C THR A 741 2.63 -4.41 -22.34
N VAL A 742 1.93 -3.35 -21.92
CA VAL A 742 0.50 -3.38 -21.57
C VAL A 742 -0.36 -3.83 -22.75
N THR A 743 -0.09 -3.28 -23.94
CA THR A 743 -0.81 -3.65 -25.17
C THR A 743 -0.57 -5.11 -25.54
N GLY A 744 0.68 -5.58 -25.43
CA GLY A 744 1.05 -6.98 -25.67
C GLY A 744 0.30 -7.93 -24.75
N THR A 745 0.29 -7.65 -23.43
CA THR A 745 -0.41 -8.47 -22.43
C THR A 745 -1.91 -8.54 -22.71
N TYR A 746 -2.57 -7.41 -22.95
CA TYR A 746 -4.01 -7.41 -23.24
C TYR A 746 -4.36 -8.11 -24.55
N ARG A 747 -3.53 -7.95 -25.59
CA ARG A 747 -3.74 -8.64 -26.88
C ARG A 747 -3.67 -10.16 -26.72
N GLY A 748 -2.72 -10.67 -25.93
CA GLY A 748 -2.54 -12.11 -25.70
C GLY A 748 -3.75 -12.78 -25.04
N ILE A 749 -4.55 -12.04 -24.27
CA ILE A 749 -5.71 -12.58 -23.56
C ILE A 749 -6.99 -12.51 -24.39
N LEU A 750 -7.12 -11.50 -25.26
CA LEU A 750 -8.30 -11.34 -26.11
C LEU A 750 -8.26 -12.25 -27.34
N LYS A 751 -7.05 -12.64 -27.79
CA LYS A 751 -6.83 -13.62 -28.86
C LYS A 751 -6.09 -14.84 -28.28
N PRO A 752 -6.80 -15.89 -27.83
CA PRO A 752 -6.12 -17.09 -27.35
C PRO A 752 -5.36 -17.75 -28.51
N SER A 753 -4.06 -17.48 -28.59
CA SER A 753 -3.12 -18.31 -29.35
C SER A 753 -2.73 -19.49 -28.45
N PRO A 754 -2.42 -20.69 -28.99
CA PRO A 754 -2.05 -21.86 -28.19
C PRO A 754 -0.73 -21.71 -27.40
N ARG A 755 -0.09 -20.55 -27.43
CA ARG A 755 1.21 -20.30 -26.80
C ARG A 755 1.01 -19.68 -25.42
N LEU A 756 1.10 -20.59 -24.45
CA LEU A 756 1.52 -20.43 -23.05
C LEU A 756 2.04 -19.02 -22.72
N VAL A 757 1.31 -18.33 -21.86
CA VAL A 757 1.95 -17.42 -20.90
C VAL A 757 2.03 -18.24 -19.62
N GLU A 758 3.27 -18.43 -19.16
CA GLU A 758 3.55 -19.04 -17.87
C GLU A 758 2.68 -18.36 -16.81
N GLU A 759 2.09 -19.17 -15.93
CA GLU A 759 1.76 -18.70 -14.60
C GLU A 759 3.09 -18.36 -13.94
N GLU A 760 3.63 -17.17 -14.22
CA GLU A 760 4.29 -16.46 -13.15
C GLU A 760 3.19 -16.32 -12.11
N ASP A 761 3.26 -17.20 -11.11
CA ASP A 761 2.75 -16.96 -9.77
C ASP A 761 3.31 -15.59 -9.37
N GLY A 762 2.64 -14.54 -9.85
CA GLY A 762 2.71 -13.21 -9.30
C GLY A 762 2.08 -13.34 -7.93
N GLU A 763 2.87 -13.90 -7.01
CA GLU A 763 2.74 -13.81 -5.56
C GLU A 763 2.64 -12.32 -5.21
N MET A 764 1.46 -11.78 -5.43
CA MET A 764 0.94 -10.59 -4.78
C MET A 764 -0.45 -10.89 -4.19
N GLU A 765 -0.81 -12.16 -4.07
CA GLU A 765 -1.50 -12.62 -2.87
C GLU A 765 -0.39 -12.79 -1.82
N GLU A 766 -0.03 -11.70 -1.12
CA GLU A 766 0.68 -11.82 0.16
C GLU A 766 -0.10 -12.88 0.94
N GLU A 767 0.55 -14.00 1.29
CA GLU A 767 -0.02 -15.02 2.18
C GLU A 767 -0.64 -14.27 3.36
N MET A 768 -1.98 -14.24 3.37
CA MET A 768 -2.74 -13.52 4.37
C MET A 768 -2.54 -14.23 5.70
N ASP A 769 -1.63 -13.71 6.53
CA ASP A 769 -1.68 -13.99 7.95
C ASP A 769 -2.92 -13.28 8.50
N TRP A 770 -4.05 -13.97 8.48
CA TRP A 770 -5.40 -13.51 8.85
C TRP A 770 -5.52 -13.25 10.37
N GLN A 771 -4.63 -12.45 10.93
CA GLN A 771 -4.80 -11.89 12.27
C GLN A 771 -5.63 -10.61 12.13
N CYS A 772 -6.94 -10.79 11.95
CA CYS A 772 -7.90 -9.76 12.35
C CYS A 772 -7.84 -9.68 13.88
N ASP A 773 -6.89 -8.92 14.41
CA ASP A 773 -6.92 -8.45 15.78
C ASP A 773 -8.05 -7.41 15.88
N ASN A 774 -9.28 -7.92 15.97
CA ASN A 774 -10.41 -7.21 16.57
C ASN A 774 -10.21 -7.20 18.09
N SER A 775 -9.10 -6.64 18.55
CA SER A 775 -9.00 -6.13 19.91
C SER A 775 -9.62 -4.73 19.89
N SER A 776 -10.95 -4.66 19.98
CA SER A 776 -11.52 -3.57 20.75
C SER A 776 -11.02 -3.79 22.19
N GLU A 777 -9.99 -3.04 22.58
CA GLU A 777 -9.74 -2.80 23.98
C GLU A 777 -10.90 -1.91 24.47
N ASP A 778 -12.05 -2.55 24.70
CA ASP A 778 -13.14 -2.01 25.49
C ASP A 778 -12.72 -2.16 26.96
N GLU A 779 -11.76 -1.35 27.41
CA GLU A 779 -11.62 -1.02 28.83
C GLU A 779 -12.53 0.17 29.12
N ASP A 780 -13.84 -0.09 29.16
CA ASP A 780 -14.84 0.78 29.76
C ASP A 780 -15.82 -0.13 30.52
N GLU A 781 -15.39 -0.68 31.65
CA GLU A 781 -16.31 -1.10 32.71
C GLU A 781 -15.99 -0.26 33.96
N ASP A 782 -17.03 0.45 34.39
CA ASP A 782 -17.10 1.27 35.59
C ASP A 782 -16.75 0.45 36.85
N ASP A 783 -15.53 0.57 37.36
CA ASP A 783 -15.24 0.31 38.77
C ASP A 783 -15.42 1.61 39.56
N ALA A 784 -16.69 1.98 39.74
CA ALA A 784 -17.10 2.78 40.88
C ALA A 784 -17.20 1.87 42.10
N GLU A 785 -16.06 1.50 42.70
CA GLU A 785 -16.02 1.00 44.07
C GLU A 785 -15.67 2.12 45.05
N VAL A 786 -16.61 2.30 45.97
CA VAL A 786 -16.65 3.24 47.07
C VAL A 786 -15.77 2.76 48.22
N GLY A 787 -14.98 3.68 48.79
CA GLY A 787 -14.40 3.59 50.14
C GLY A 787 -13.05 2.86 50.16
N THR A 788 -11.96 3.41 50.68
CA THR A 788 -11.73 4.36 51.79
C THR A 788 -10.33 4.94 51.64
#